data_AF-A0A2A4HJ13-F1
#
_entry.id   AF-A0A2A4HJ13-F1
#
_cell.length_a   1.000
_cell.length_b   1.000
_cell.length_c   1.000
_cell.angle_alpha   90.00
_cell.angle_beta   90.00
_cell.angle_gamma   90.00
#
_symmetry.space_group_name_H-M   'P 1'
#
loop_
_entity.id
_entity.type
_entity.pdbx_description
1 polymer ?
#
loop_
_entity_poly.entity_id
_entity_poly.type
_entity_poly.pdbx_seq_one_letter_code
_entity_poly.pdbx_strand_id
1 'polypeptide(L)'
;MKKFDNPFHDLWVTEILSPIEFVSMFSPIVASHAEDLFGTGNVIVKGRQGSGKSMLLGLLSTKTRIAYERAKQTYPAPQGYNKKFISAGIHLIKDNLRIVSSRIDEKKENSRKEWAAATFSDYMNYLLLSDLISNILYLHDEQLEDGVLKDVIKVNLSDSKNKSFSLFIKKQEVWEGYLDSCLSLEEIGDRVKERISTYRRFFNFNCDVLPSEIEGSKTLIGEPVAVFADALRKFEILPAETQVLLRIDQHEELYELEKSTGHADVYREVINRALAMRDGRVSYRVGTRHYAWRNNIKIWGSGAFLENMRDYTTIDIDYIFKRHENSSLGASFDDFAEDVFIRRLKSYGVVLNEIKNESILSEVFGNTLKPRERAQRYVGSKALKESFYTGLSKEWCLYLKELWSINPLEAWLIRAWLEQRQQVKDNIKASAFPESEFDKSVKKYWIKERNEAALVQIAGEMKEMVLWSGKRHIVDLSGWNILAFMTICRAVWAAWLRSTPDEVLSSTTLPSIGVDKQVIGIYEASRIWAEKLKEGADGDRRYEFISFLGSWFSKKLRNDKALSNPGHTGFSLLKHEFDRSSDINYLIKSCRDQGDLIESEHTTKTKDGLLRMKWYLNPLLCPYFRIPHVRTKEPIYINRNELELNFSAFVHKGDDSILVDRKPFQNDLFGD
;
A
#
# COMPACT_ATOMS: atom_id res chain seq x y z
N MET A 1 -4.34 26.92 -11.13
CA MET A 1 -3.13 26.09 -11.27
C MET A 1 -2.37 26.55 -12.49
N LYS A 2 -1.04 26.69 -12.39
CA LYS A 2 -0.19 27.01 -13.54
C LYS A 2 0.03 25.73 -14.35
N LYS A 3 0.22 25.86 -15.67
CA LYS A 3 0.54 24.76 -16.59
C LYS A 3 1.76 23.92 -16.18
N PHE A 4 2.58 24.40 -15.23
CA PHE A 4 3.84 23.78 -14.79
C PHE A 4 3.85 23.31 -13.34
N ASP A 5 2.69 23.26 -12.68
CA ASP A 5 2.61 22.62 -11.37
C ASP A 5 2.86 21.11 -11.51
N ASN A 6 3.53 20.51 -10.53
CA ASN A 6 3.82 19.07 -10.56
C ASN A 6 2.51 18.27 -10.42
N PRO A 7 2.11 17.47 -11.43
CA PRO A 7 0.83 16.75 -11.42
C PRO A 7 0.76 15.63 -10.37
N PHE A 8 1.89 15.33 -9.73
CA PHE A 8 2.03 14.32 -8.69
C PHE A 8 2.35 14.95 -7.32
N HIS A 9 2.20 16.27 -7.16
CA HIS A 9 2.51 16.95 -5.90
C HIS A 9 1.74 16.34 -4.73
N ASP A 10 0.42 16.21 -4.89
CA ASP A 10 -0.44 15.64 -3.88
C ASP A 10 -0.45 14.11 -3.99
N LEU A 11 0.10 13.44 -2.98
CA LEU A 11 0.19 11.99 -2.93
C LEU A 11 -1.07 11.34 -2.33
N TRP A 12 -1.79 12.06 -1.46
CA TRP A 12 -2.95 11.60 -0.69
C TRP A 12 -4.28 12.18 -1.17
N VAL A 13 -4.36 12.49 -2.47
CA VAL A 13 -5.54 13.15 -3.06
C VAL A 13 -6.84 12.42 -2.73
N THR A 14 -6.79 11.11 -2.62
CA THR A 14 -7.92 10.19 -2.39
C THR A 14 -8.77 10.51 -1.17
N GLU A 15 -8.22 11.16 -0.14
CA GLU A 15 -8.97 11.52 1.07
C GLU A 15 -9.71 12.86 0.98
N ILE A 16 -9.39 13.67 -0.02
CA ILE A 16 -9.83 15.07 -0.15
C ILE A 16 -10.61 15.29 -1.46
N LEU A 17 -10.60 14.31 -2.37
CA LEU A 17 -11.29 14.43 -3.66
C LEU A 17 -12.78 14.72 -3.51
N SER A 18 -13.23 15.73 -4.26
CA SER A 18 -14.64 15.86 -4.57
C SER A 18 -15.11 14.64 -5.39
N PRO A 19 -16.41 14.29 -5.34
CA PRO A 19 -16.95 13.20 -6.15
C PRO A 19 -16.68 13.34 -7.65
N ILE A 20 -16.65 14.57 -8.19
CA ILE A 20 -16.41 14.83 -9.62
C ILE A 20 -14.95 14.53 -9.96
N GLU A 21 -14.01 15.03 -9.16
CA GLU A 21 -12.59 14.75 -9.36
C GLU A 21 -12.29 13.25 -9.19
N PHE A 22 -12.98 12.57 -8.27
CA PHE A 22 -12.88 11.12 -8.10
C PHE A 22 -13.14 10.36 -9.40
N VAL A 23 -14.20 10.72 -10.14
CA VAL A 23 -14.53 10.10 -11.44
C VAL A 23 -13.37 10.24 -12.43
N SER A 24 -12.75 11.43 -12.48
CA SER A 24 -11.62 11.67 -13.38
C SER A 24 -10.35 10.91 -12.97
N MET A 25 -10.11 10.75 -11.67
CA MET A 25 -8.85 10.20 -11.13
C MET A 25 -8.88 8.71 -10.82
N PHE A 26 -10.05 8.10 -10.60
CA PHE A 26 -10.16 6.69 -10.23
C PHE A 26 -9.84 5.78 -11.42
N SER A 27 -8.93 4.83 -11.21
CA SER A 27 -8.58 3.82 -12.23
C SER A 27 -9.51 2.60 -12.13
N PRO A 28 -10.21 2.22 -13.20
CA PRO A 28 -11.10 1.07 -13.21
C PRO A 28 -10.36 -0.28 -13.12
N ILE A 29 -9.05 -0.31 -13.38
CA ILE A 29 -8.25 -1.55 -13.43
C ILE A 29 -8.27 -2.30 -12.09
N VAL A 30 -8.24 -1.59 -10.95
CA VAL A 30 -8.33 -2.27 -9.65
C VAL A 30 -9.73 -2.84 -9.39
N ALA A 31 -10.77 -2.16 -9.88
CA ALA A 31 -12.15 -2.54 -9.63
C ALA A 31 -12.57 -3.81 -10.39
N SER A 32 -12.01 -4.04 -11.58
CA SER A 32 -12.26 -5.27 -12.36
C SER A 32 -11.73 -6.54 -11.70
N HIS A 33 -10.85 -6.43 -10.71
CA HIS A 33 -10.32 -7.55 -9.92
C HIS A 33 -10.85 -7.57 -8.48
N ALA A 34 -11.88 -6.77 -8.19
CA ALA A 34 -12.46 -6.58 -6.86
C ALA A 34 -13.97 -6.89 -6.85
N GLU A 35 -14.39 -7.93 -7.57
CA GLU A 35 -15.82 -8.20 -7.82
C GLU A 35 -16.63 -8.41 -6.55
N ASP A 36 -16.08 -9.14 -5.58
CA ASP A 36 -16.68 -9.38 -4.26
C ASP A 36 -17.12 -8.09 -3.55
N LEU A 37 -16.47 -6.96 -3.83
CA LEU A 37 -16.81 -5.65 -3.28
C LEU A 37 -18.28 -5.27 -3.54
N PHE A 38 -18.85 -5.74 -4.65
CA PHE A 38 -20.23 -5.46 -5.07
C PHE A 38 -21.20 -6.61 -4.75
N GLY A 39 -20.74 -7.65 -4.03
CA GLY A 39 -21.55 -8.81 -3.66
C GLY A 39 -22.49 -8.57 -2.46
N THR A 40 -23.26 -9.59 -2.06
CA THR A 40 -24.14 -9.53 -0.87
C THR A 40 -23.43 -9.89 0.45
N GLY A 41 -22.32 -10.62 0.38
CA GLY A 41 -21.55 -11.03 1.56
C GLY A 41 -20.75 -9.87 2.17
N ASN A 42 -20.20 -10.08 3.37
CA ASN A 42 -19.25 -9.14 3.97
C ASN A 42 -17.88 -9.25 3.29
N VAL A 43 -17.17 -8.14 3.17
CA VAL A 43 -15.86 -8.09 2.49
C VAL A 43 -14.85 -7.35 3.31
N ILE A 44 -13.65 -7.91 3.40
CA ILE A 44 -12.48 -7.28 4.01
C ILE A 44 -11.51 -6.89 2.90
N VAL A 45 -11.28 -5.60 2.73
CA VAL A 45 -10.33 -5.03 1.76
C VAL A 45 -9.00 -4.81 2.46
N LYS A 46 -7.99 -5.58 2.07
CA LYS A 46 -6.64 -5.58 2.64
C LYS A 46 -5.63 -4.99 1.67
N GLY A 47 -4.57 -4.47 2.24
CA GLY A 47 -3.41 -3.97 1.51
C GLY A 47 -2.55 -3.07 2.38
N ARG A 48 -1.27 -2.93 2.03
CA ARG A 48 -0.33 -2.00 2.67
C ARG A 48 -0.76 -0.55 2.53
N GLN A 49 -0.07 0.34 3.22
CA GLN A 49 -0.32 1.78 3.12
C GLN A 49 -0.17 2.26 1.67
N GLY A 50 -1.10 3.10 1.23
CA GLY A 50 -1.08 3.65 -0.12
C GLY A 50 -1.40 2.67 -1.26
N SER A 51 -1.96 1.49 -0.97
CA SER A 51 -2.37 0.53 -2.01
C SER A 51 -3.66 0.92 -2.76
N GLY A 52 -4.45 1.87 -2.24
CA GLY A 52 -5.71 2.32 -2.85
C GLY A 52 -7.00 1.82 -2.18
N LYS A 53 -6.91 1.22 -0.98
CA LYS A 53 -8.09 0.72 -0.21
C LYS A 53 -9.21 1.77 -0.10
N SER A 54 -8.88 2.97 0.36
CA SER A 54 -9.85 4.05 0.56
C SER A 54 -10.47 4.54 -0.76
N MET A 55 -9.73 4.53 -1.87
CA MET A 55 -10.35 4.80 -3.18
C MET A 55 -11.35 3.71 -3.56
N LEU A 56 -10.97 2.44 -3.37
CA LEU A 56 -11.84 1.32 -3.71
C LEU A 56 -13.12 1.32 -2.86
N LEU A 57 -13.04 1.62 -1.56
CA LEU A 57 -14.21 1.83 -0.71
C LEU A 57 -14.97 3.11 -1.04
N GLY A 58 -14.26 4.15 -1.47
CA GLY A 58 -14.82 5.42 -1.93
C GLY A 58 -15.75 5.26 -3.13
N LEU A 59 -15.46 4.29 -4.01
CA LEU A 59 -16.28 3.96 -5.17
C LEU A 59 -17.73 3.62 -4.81
N LEU A 60 -17.95 3.03 -3.64
CA LEU A 60 -19.27 2.66 -3.14
C LEU A 60 -20.08 3.86 -2.61
N SER A 61 -19.46 5.03 -2.42
CA SER A 61 -20.14 6.23 -1.92
C SER A 61 -21.29 6.67 -2.82
N THR A 62 -22.45 6.98 -2.24
CA THR A 62 -23.62 7.51 -2.96
C THR A 62 -23.25 8.75 -3.78
N LYS A 63 -22.48 9.68 -3.20
CA LYS A 63 -22.03 10.90 -3.89
C LYS A 63 -21.14 10.59 -5.11
N THR A 64 -20.26 9.60 -4.99
CA THR A 64 -19.39 9.17 -6.10
C THR A 64 -20.21 8.56 -7.23
N ARG A 65 -21.24 7.79 -6.91
CA ARG A 65 -22.13 7.18 -7.92
C ARG A 65 -22.94 8.22 -8.70
N ILE A 66 -23.48 9.21 -7.99
CA ILE A 66 -24.15 10.36 -8.61
C ILE A 66 -23.20 11.07 -9.58
N ALA A 67 -21.93 11.29 -9.16
CA ALA A 67 -20.94 11.93 -10.02
C ALA A 67 -20.62 11.11 -11.29
N TYR A 68 -20.52 9.78 -11.20
CA TYR A 68 -20.34 8.91 -12.38
C TYR A 68 -21.50 9.05 -13.37
N GLU A 69 -22.74 9.00 -12.87
CA GLU A 69 -23.95 9.11 -13.68
C GLU A 69 -24.02 10.47 -14.39
N ARG A 70 -23.78 11.57 -13.67
CA ARG A 70 -23.76 12.93 -14.23
C ARG A 70 -22.64 13.15 -15.23
N ALA A 71 -21.47 12.57 -14.97
CA ALA A 71 -20.35 12.61 -15.90
C ALA A 71 -20.58 11.73 -17.15
N LYS A 72 -21.66 10.94 -17.19
CA LYS A 72 -21.97 9.96 -18.23
C LYS A 72 -20.80 9.00 -18.46
N GLN A 73 -20.07 8.68 -17.39
CA GLN A 73 -18.98 7.72 -17.42
C GLN A 73 -19.46 6.37 -16.91
N THR A 74 -19.00 5.30 -17.53
CA THR A 74 -19.33 3.94 -17.09
C THR A 74 -18.87 3.73 -15.65
N TYR A 75 -19.82 3.46 -14.76
CA TYR A 75 -19.51 3.12 -13.38
C TYR A 75 -18.69 1.82 -13.33
N PRO A 76 -17.50 1.82 -12.68
CA PRO A 76 -16.53 0.73 -12.76
C PRO A 76 -16.88 -0.43 -11.80
N ALA A 77 -18.09 -0.97 -11.94
CA ALA A 77 -18.50 -2.23 -11.33
C ALA A 77 -18.44 -3.35 -12.38
N PRO A 78 -17.89 -4.53 -12.04
CA PRO A 78 -17.84 -5.70 -12.93
C PRO A 78 -19.21 -6.10 -13.49
N GLN A 79 -19.21 -6.73 -14.66
CA GLN A 79 -20.44 -7.18 -15.32
C GLN A 79 -21.10 -8.30 -14.49
N GLY A 80 -22.44 -8.28 -14.38
CA GLY A 80 -23.20 -9.28 -13.64
C GLY A 80 -23.40 -9.00 -12.15
N TYR A 81 -22.74 -7.99 -11.58
CA TYR A 81 -22.91 -7.59 -10.18
C TYR A 81 -24.03 -6.56 -10.00
N ASN A 82 -24.68 -6.60 -8.82
CA ASN A 82 -25.79 -5.72 -8.50
C ASN A 82 -25.32 -4.28 -8.34
N LYS A 83 -25.78 -3.38 -9.23
CA LYS A 83 -25.54 -1.94 -9.14
C LYS A 83 -26.56 -1.23 -8.24
N LYS A 84 -27.56 -1.94 -7.71
CA LYS A 84 -28.63 -1.40 -6.87
C LYS A 84 -28.25 -1.49 -5.39
N PHE A 85 -27.46 -0.53 -4.94
CA PHE A 85 -27.09 -0.42 -3.53
C PHE A 85 -27.00 1.03 -3.05
N ILE A 86 -27.25 1.30 -1.78
CA ILE A 86 -26.88 2.55 -1.13
C ILE A 86 -25.84 2.26 -0.06
N SER A 87 -24.88 3.16 0.14
CA SER A 87 -23.84 2.96 1.14
C SER A 87 -23.99 3.93 2.31
N ALA A 88 -23.66 3.47 3.50
CA ALA A 88 -23.26 4.32 4.62
C ALA A 88 -21.81 4.01 4.97
N GLY A 89 -21.04 4.95 5.50
CA GLY A 89 -19.65 4.73 5.82
C GLY A 89 -19.13 5.55 6.97
N ILE A 90 -18.13 4.98 7.65
CA ILE A 90 -17.32 5.66 8.66
C ILE A 90 -15.84 5.52 8.29
N HIS A 91 -15.07 6.53 8.66
CA HIS A 91 -13.63 6.57 8.53
C HIS A 91 -13.01 6.80 9.90
N LEU A 92 -12.46 5.75 10.51
CA LEU A 92 -12.18 5.71 11.95
C LEU A 92 -11.28 6.85 12.47
N ILE A 93 -10.34 7.32 11.64
CA ILE A 93 -9.50 8.49 11.96
C ILE A 93 -10.31 9.80 11.93
N LYS A 94 -11.08 10.03 10.86
CA LYS A 94 -11.78 11.30 10.61
C LYS A 94 -12.96 11.48 11.55
N ASP A 95 -13.61 10.36 11.90
CA ASP A 95 -14.69 10.33 12.89
C ASP A 95 -14.18 10.30 14.34
N ASN A 96 -12.86 10.36 14.54
CA ASN A 96 -12.15 10.37 15.83
C ASN A 96 -12.61 9.23 16.76
N LEU A 97 -12.67 8.01 16.24
CA LEU A 97 -13.24 6.89 16.99
C LEU A 97 -12.38 6.47 18.19
N ARG A 98 -11.10 6.84 18.19
CA ARG A 98 -10.18 6.65 19.32
C ARG A 98 -10.68 7.28 20.62
N ILE A 99 -11.52 8.30 20.53
CA ILE A 99 -12.03 9.01 21.70
C ILE A 99 -12.89 8.12 22.61
N VAL A 100 -13.47 7.03 22.11
CA VAL A 100 -14.32 6.12 22.89
C VAL A 100 -13.57 5.51 24.09
N SER A 101 -12.25 5.36 24.00
CA SER A 101 -11.45 4.81 25.09
C SER A 101 -11.07 5.83 26.17
N SER A 102 -11.34 7.13 25.99
CA SER A 102 -10.81 8.20 26.86
C SER A 102 -11.23 8.06 28.32
N ARG A 103 -12.39 7.45 28.58
CA ARG A 103 -12.98 7.26 29.91
C ARG A 103 -13.02 5.81 30.38
N ILE A 104 -12.32 4.89 29.69
CA ILE A 104 -12.36 3.46 30.05
C ILE A 104 -11.84 3.23 31.48
N ASP A 105 -10.85 4.01 31.91
CA ASP A 105 -10.23 3.86 33.23
C ASP A 105 -11.10 4.33 34.39
N GLU A 106 -12.11 5.17 34.13
CA GLU A 106 -13.11 5.59 35.13
C GLU A 106 -14.05 4.43 35.53
N LYS A 107 -14.06 3.34 34.74
CA LYS A 107 -14.90 2.17 35.01
C LYS A 107 -14.14 1.15 35.85
N LYS A 108 -14.89 0.43 36.70
CA LYS A 108 -14.37 -0.69 37.49
C LYS A 108 -13.77 -1.73 36.55
N GLU A 109 -12.60 -2.26 36.90
CA GLU A 109 -11.82 -3.17 36.05
C GLU A 109 -12.66 -4.30 35.42
N ASN A 110 -13.51 -4.95 36.23
CA ASN A 110 -14.35 -6.06 35.79
C ASN A 110 -15.45 -5.66 34.78
N SER A 111 -15.86 -4.40 34.73
CA SER A 111 -16.90 -3.90 33.81
C SER A 111 -16.37 -3.07 32.64
N ARG A 112 -15.04 -2.83 32.58
CA ARG A 112 -14.41 -2.02 31.53
C ARG A 112 -14.72 -2.56 30.13
N LYS A 113 -14.56 -3.87 29.93
CA LYS A 113 -14.76 -4.50 28.62
C LYS A 113 -16.21 -4.45 28.16
N GLU A 114 -17.15 -4.78 29.05
CA GLU A 114 -18.59 -4.73 28.76
C GLU A 114 -19.05 -3.30 28.45
N TRP A 115 -18.61 -2.33 29.26
CA TRP A 115 -18.92 -0.93 29.03
C TRP A 115 -18.32 -0.43 27.70
N ALA A 116 -17.06 -0.76 27.41
CA ALA A 116 -16.41 -0.39 26.16
C ALA A 116 -17.14 -1.01 24.96
N ALA A 117 -17.52 -2.29 25.04
CA ALA A 117 -18.24 -2.98 23.99
C ALA A 117 -19.61 -2.34 23.73
N ALA A 118 -20.42 -2.13 24.76
CA ALA A 118 -21.76 -1.57 24.65
C ALA A 118 -21.73 -0.12 24.13
N THR A 119 -20.82 0.68 24.67
CA THR A 119 -20.67 2.10 24.31
C THR A 119 -20.15 2.25 22.88
N PHE A 120 -19.15 1.45 22.50
CA PHE A 120 -18.62 1.44 21.14
C PHE A 120 -19.65 0.96 20.13
N SER A 121 -20.38 -0.12 20.44
CA SER A 121 -21.45 -0.66 19.60
C SER A 121 -22.47 0.42 19.28
N ASP A 122 -22.95 1.11 20.32
CA ASP A 122 -23.95 2.14 20.17
C ASP A 122 -23.43 3.35 19.37
N TYR A 123 -22.27 3.87 19.73
CA TYR A 123 -21.68 5.01 19.02
C TYR A 123 -21.47 4.71 17.52
N MET A 124 -20.97 3.52 17.20
CA MET A 124 -20.78 3.04 15.82
C MET A 124 -22.10 2.94 15.04
N ASN A 125 -23.13 2.35 15.64
CA ASN A 125 -24.45 2.23 15.03
C ASN A 125 -25.01 3.60 14.64
N TYR A 126 -24.94 4.56 15.56
CA TYR A 126 -25.48 5.89 15.32
C TYR A 126 -24.68 6.66 14.27
N LEU A 127 -23.35 6.52 14.21
CA LEU A 127 -22.55 7.07 13.11
C LEU A 127 -22.98 6.52 11.75
N LEU A 128 -23.12 5.20 11.62
CA LEU A 128 -23.57 4.55 10.39
C LEU A 128 -25.00 4.95 10.01
N LEU A 129 -25.91 5.02 10.98
CA LEU A 129 -27.29 5.49 10.75
C LEU A 129 -27.32 6.95 10.27
N SER A 130 -26.51 7.81 10.88
CA SER A 130 -26.45 9.22 10.49
C SER A 130 -26.02 9.39 9.03
N ASP A 131 -24.99 8.66 8.60
CA ASP A 131 -24.54 8.68 7.20
C ASP A 131 -25.56 8.03 6.26
N LEU A 132 -26.22 6.93 6.68
CA LEU A 132 -27.26 6.29 5.88
C LEU A 132 -28.45 7.23 5.62
N ILE A 133 -28.98 7.85 6.68
CA ILE A 133 -30.08 8.82 6.59
C ILE A 133 -29.67 9.98 5.67
N SER A 134 -28.48 10.54 5.90
CA SER A 134 -27.95 11.65 5.10
C SER A 134 -27.85 11.28 3.62
N ASN A 135 -27.39 10.06 3.30
CA ASN A 135 -27.26 9.60 1.91
C ASN A 135 -28.62 9.32 1.24
N ILE A 136 -29.65 8.92 2.00
CA ILE A 136 -31.01 8.73 1.48
C ILE A 136 -31.65 10.07 1.15
N LEU A 137 -31.62 11.02 2.09
CA LEU A 137 -32.15 12.37 1.89
C LEU A 137 -31.42 13.05 0.72
N TYR A 138 -30.09 12.99 0.72
CA TYR A 138 -29.28 13.53 -0.36
C TYR A 138 -29.64 12.93 -1.74
N LEU A 139 -29.73 11.60 -1.85
CA LEU A 139 -30.10 10.98 -3.14
C LEU A 139 -31.54 11.34 -3.56
N HIS A 140 -32.46 11.50 -2.61
CA HIS A 140 -33.82 11.94 -2.91
C HIS A 140 -33.85 13.35 -3.52
N ASP A 141 -33.15 14.30 -2.88
CA ASP A 141 -33.09 15.69 -3.35
C ASP A 141 -32.49 15.77 -4.75
N GLU A 142 -31.38 15.07 -4.97
CA GLU A 142 -30.70 15.03 -6.27
C GLU A 142 -31.59 14.37 -7.35
N GLN A 143 -32.41 13.38 -6.98
CA GLN A 143 -33.40 12.77 -7.89
C GLN A 143 -34.57 13.67 -8.25
N LEU A 144 -34.94 14.59 -7.36
CA LEU A 144 -35.94 15.61 -7.68
C LEU A 144 -35.38 16.67 -8.62
N GLU A 145 -34.08 16.99 -8.50
CA GLU A 145 -33.41 17.99 -9.33
C GLU A 145 -33.26 17.52 -10.80
N ASP A 146 -32.64 16.35 -11.04
CA ASP A 146 -32.31 15.91 -12.40
C ASP A 146 -32.61 14.43 -12.68
N GLY A 147 -33.20 13.71 -11.72
CA GLY A 147 -33.52 12.29 -11.87
C GLY A 147 -32.31 11.35 -11.82
N VAL A 148 -31.16 11.81 -11.33
CA VAL A 148 -29.93 11.00 -11.27
C VAL A 148 -30.13 9.65 -10.56
N LEU A 149 -29.63 8.57 -11.18
CA LEU A 149 -29.74 7.18 -10.69
C LEU A 149 -31.18 6.66 -10.46
N LYS A 150 -32.23 7.38 -10.86
CA LYS A 150 -33.63 7.02 -10.58
C LYS A 150 -34.03 5.66 -11.17
N ASP A 151 -33.45 5.30 -12.31
CA ASP A 151 -33.68 3.99 -12.97
C ASP A 151 -32.93 2.83 -12.30
N VAL A 152 -31.91 3.14 -11.49
CA VAL A 152 -31.11 2.16 -10.76
C VAL A 152 -31.63 1.99 -9.35
N ILE A 153 -31.85 3.09 -8.63
CA ILE A 153 -32.29 3.13 -7.23
C ILE A 153 -33.26 4.28 -7.05
N LYS A 154 -34.56 4.02 -7.07
CA LYS A 154 -35.58 5.06 -6.87
C LYS A 154 -35.82 5.31 -5.39
N VAL A 155 -35.47 6.50 -4.88
CA VAL A 155 -35.81 6.90 -3.52
C VAL A 155 -37.18 7.57 -3.49
N ASN A 156 -38.10 7.07 -2.67
CA ASN A 156 -39.47 7.57 -2.59
C ASN A 156 -39.83 8.04 -1.17
N LEU A 157 -39.69 9.34 -0.92
CA LEU A 157 -40.02 10.00 0.34
C LEU A 157 -41.32 10.82 0.27
N SER A 158 -42.39 10.26 -0.28
CA SER A 158 -43.72 10.89 -0.14
C SER A 158 -44.12 11.02 1.34
N ASP A 159 -44.83 12.08 1.70
CA ASP A 159 -45.28 12.35 3.09
C ASP A 159 -45.95 11.14 3.76
N SER A 160 -46.78 10.40 3.02
CA SER A 160 -47.47 9.21 3.53
C SER A 160 -46.50 8.08 3.88
N LYS A 161 -45.48 7.85 3.04
CA LYS A 161 -44.41 6.86 3.27
C LYS A 161 -43.51 7.29 4.41
N ASN A 162 -43.08 8.56 4.45
CA ASN A 162 -42.24 9.10 5.53
C ASN A 162 -42.95 8.92 6.89
N LYS A 163 -44.22 9.35 6.99
CA LYS A 163 -45.01 9.18 8.21
C LYS A 163 -45.19 7.71 8.62
N SER A 164 -45.50 6.83 7.66
CA SER A 164 -45.70 5.40 7.95
C SER A 164 -44.39 4.73 8.39
N PHE A 165 -43.28 5.09 7.76
CA PHE A 165 -41.94 4.65 8.13
C PHE A 165 -41.56 5.09 9.54
N SER A 166 -41.70 6.38 9.87
CA SER A 166 -41.34 6.89 11.20
C SER A 166 -42.20 6.30 12.32
N LEU A 167 -43.51 6.12 12.06
CA LEU A 167 -44.41 5.44 13.00
C LEU A 167 -44.03 3.98 13.24
N PHE A 168 -43.41 3.32 12.25
CA PHE A 168 -42.91 1.95 12.39
C PHE A 168 -41.57 1.91 13.12
N ILE A 169 -40.63 2.78 12.74
CA ILE A 169 -39.28 2.84 13.32
C ILE A 169 -39.35 3.07 14.82
N LYS A 170 -40.15 4.03 15.28
CA LYS A 170 -40.25 4.33 16.71
C LYS A 170 -40.84 3.19 17.56
N LYS A 171 -41.58 2.26 16.95
CA LYS A 171 -42.13 1.08 17.62
C LYS A 171 -41.14 -0.09 17.69
N GLN A 172 -39.97 0.03 17.08
CA GLN A 172 -38.98 -1.05 17.11
C GLN A 172 -38.24 -1.06 18.45
N GLU A 173 -38.20 -2.22 19.09
CA GLU A 173 -37.58 -2.40 20.41
C GLU A 173 -36.09 -2.05 20.42
N VAL A 174 -35.41 -2.17 19.27
CA VAL A 174 -33.97 -1.90 19.12
C VAL A 174 -33.54 -0.50 19.58
N TRP A 175 -34.46 0.48 19.62
CA TRP A 175 -34.17 1.86 20.03
C TRP A 175 -34.38 2.12 21.52
N GLU A 176 -35.01 1.20 22.24
CA GLU A 176 -35.30 1.32 23.68
C GLU A 176 -35.95 2.69 24.03
N GLY A 177 -36.89 3.13 23.19
CA GLY A 177 -37.64 4.39 23.36
C GLY A 177 -36.92 5.67 22.92
N TYR A 178 -35.64 5.62 22.52
CA TYR A 178 -34.84 6.83 22.21
C TYR A 178 -35.40 7.67 21.04
N LEU A 179 -36.15 7.02 20.13
CA LEU A 179 -36.74 7.65 18.94
C LEU A 179 -38.26 7.89 19.05
N ASP A 180 -38.86 7.71 20.23
CA ASP A 180 -40.33 7.75 20.42
C ASP A 180 -40.98 9.08 20.01
N SER A 181 -40.24 10.17 20.18
CA SER A 181 -40.67 11.53 19.87
C SER A 181 -40.59 11.89 18.38
N CYS A 182 -39.91 11.09 17.55
CA CYS A 182 -39.65 11.43 16.16
C CYS A 182 -40.87 11.11 15.27
N LEU A 183 -41.24 12.07 14.42
CA LEU A 183 -42.41 11.99 13.53
C LEU A 183 -42.04 11.88 12.05
N SER A 184 -40.78 12.17 11.70
CA SER A 184 -40.27 12.19 10.32
C SER A 184 -38.86 11.60 10.25
N LEU A 185 -38.43 11.20 9.05
CA LEU A 185 -37.07 10.73 8.78
C LEU A 185 -36.02 11.78 9.14
N GLU A 186 -36.33 13.05 8.90
CA GLU A 186 -35.51 14.21 9.23
C GLU A 186 -35.33 14.35 10.75
N GLU A 187 -36.42 14.26 11.53
CA GLU A 187 -36.36 14.28 12.99
C GLU A 187 -35.58 13.09 13.57
N ILE A 188 -35.74 11.90 12.98
CA ILE A 188 -34.91 10.74 13.34
C ILE A 188 -33.44 11.05 13.09
N GLY A 189 -33.11 11.66 11.95
CA GLY A 189 -31.75 12.08 11.60
C GLY A 189 -31.16 13.07 12.60
N ASP A 190 -31.94 14.05 13.04
CA ASP A 190 -31.51 15.04 14.02
C ASP A 190 -31.32 14.43 15.42
N ARG A 191 -32.23 13.55 15.84
CA ARG A 191 -32.11 12.81 17.10
C ARG A 191 -30.88 11.90 17.12
N VAL A 192 -30.59 11.23 16.00
CA VAL A 192 -29.36 10.43 15.82
C VAL A 192 -28.11 11.31 15.95
N LYS A 193 -28.08 12.49 15.31
CA LYS A 193 -26.96 13.44 15.42
C LYS A 193 -26.79 13.98 16.84
N GLU A 194 -27.88 14.21 17.56
CA GLU A 194 -27.86 14.64 18.96
C GLU A 194 -27.17 13.60 19.85
N ARG A 195 -27.46 12.30 19.64
CA ARG A 195 -26.80 11.20 20.35
C ARG A 195 -25.29 11.18 20.11
N ILE A 196 -24.87 11.29 18.84
CA ILE A 196 -23.45 11.35 18.45
C ILE A 196 -22.77 12.55 19.12
N SER A 197 -23.40 13.73 19.07
CA SER A 197 -22.89 14.95 19.69
C SER A 197 -22.73 14.76 21.21
N THR A 198 -23.69 14.10 21.85
CA THR A 198 -23.64 13.82 23.29
C THR A 198 -22.51 12.85 23.64
N TYR A 199 -22.30 11.80 22.86
CA TYR A 199 -21.13 10.94 23.00
C TYR A 199 -19.82 11.71 22.86
N ARG A 200 -19.69 12.55 21.84
CA ARG A 200 -18.49 13.37 21.62
C ARG A 200 -18.25 14.32 22.79
N ARG A 201 -19.29 14.98 23.33
CA ARG A 201 -19.15 15.83 24.53
C ARG A 201 -18.70 15.02 25.74
N PHE A 202 -19.31 13.86 25.97
CA PHE A 202 -18.97 12.98 27.07
C PHE A 202 -17.51 12.52 26.99
N PHE A 203 -17.08 11.96 25.85
CA PHE A 203 -15.71 11.49 25.68
C PHE A 203 -14.64 12.60 25.69
N ASN A 204 -15.01 13.84 25.34
CA ASN A 204 -14.14 15.03 25.44
C ASN A 204 -14.16 15.69 26.83
N PHE A 205 -14.78 15.07 27.83
CA PHE A 205 -14.89 15.64 29.18
C PHE A 205 -15.66 16.97 29.26
N ASN A 206 -16.50 17.27 28.26
CA ASN A 206 -17.41 18.42 28.29
C ASN A 206 -18.71 18.12 29.07
N CYS A 207 -18.93 16.86 29.45
CA CYS A 207 -19.99 16.41 30.32
C CYS A 207 -19.50 15.19 31.11
N ASP A 208 -19.80 15.15 32.41
CA ASP A 208 -19.29 14.13 33.32
C ASP A 208 -20.04 12.80 33.25
N VAL A 209 -21.31 12.83 32.85
CA VAL A 209 -22.19 11.66 32.85
C VAL A 209 -23.01 11.63 31.56
N LEU A 210 -23.12 10.46 30.94
CA LEU A 210 -24.06 10.27 29.83
C LEU A 210 -25.50 10.43 30.33
N PRO A 211 -26.36 11.17 29.62
CA PRO A 211 -27.78 11.27 29.98
C PRO A 211 -28.41 9.88 30.13
N SER A 212 -29.27 9.71 31.14
CA SER A 212 -29.91 8.43 31.46
C SER A 212 -30.63 7.81 30.26
N GLU A 213 -31.23 8.66 29.43
CA GLU A 213 -31.90 8.26 28.19
C GLU A 213 -30.93 7.54 27.24
N ILE A 214 -29.70 8.01 27.07
CA ILE A 214 -28.68 7.36 26.22
C ILE A 214 -28.04 6.18 26.93
N GLU A 215 -27.74 6.34 28.22
CA GLU A 215 -27.09 5.30 29.02
C GLU A 215 -27.92 4.01 29.07
N GLY A 216 -29.24 4.15 29.22
CA GLY A 216 -30.22 3.06 29.31
C GLY A 216 -30.71 2.51 27.96
N SER A 217 -30.49 3.22 26.85
CA SER A 217 -30.95 2.81 25.51
C SER A 217 -29.80 2.39 24.58
N LYS A 218 -28.67 1.93 25.12
CA LYS A 218 -27.53 1.50 24.29
C LYS A 218 -27.89 0.27 23.46
N THR A 219 -27.50 0.29 22.20
CA THR A 219 -27.87 -0.70 21.21
C THR A 219 -26.78 -1.74 20.95
N LEU A 220 -27.19 -2.93 20.50
CA LEU A 220 -26.28 -3.97 20.02
C LEU A 220 -25.72 -3.61 18.65
N ILE A 221 -24.45 -3.92 18.40
CA ILE A 221 -23.80 -3.63 17.11
C ILE A 221 -24.58 -4.22 15.93
N GLY A 222 -24.76 -3.43 14.87
CA GLY A 222 -25.39 -3.81 13.62
C GLY A 222 -26.92 -3.80 13.60
N GLU A 223 -27.57 -4.18 14.71
CA GLU A 223 -29.04 -4.36 14.74
C GLU A 223 -29.83 -3.09 14.38
N PRO A 224 -29.54 -1.89 14.93
CA PRO A 224 -30.28 -0.67 14.57
C PRO A 224 -30.23 -0.34 13.08
N VAL A 225 -29.04 -0.46 12.48
CA VAL A 225 -28.82 -0.18 11.05
C VAL A 225 -29.56 -1.20 10.19
N ALA A 226 -29.56 -2.46 10.59
CA ALA A 226 -30.24 -3.53 9.88
C ALA A 226 -31.76 -3.40 9.90
N VAL A 227 -32.34 -3.10 11.07
CA VAL A 227 -33.78 -2.79 11.23
C VAL A 227 -34.18 -1.58 10.40
N PHE A 228 -33.36 -0.53 10.42
CA PHE A 228 -33.59 0.67 9.63
C PHE A 228 -33.57 0.37 8.12
N ALA A 229 -32.56 -0.37 7.66
CA ALA A 229 -32.42 -0.79 6.26
C ALA A 229 -33.63 -1.62 5.77
N ASP A 230 -34.11 -2.54 6.60
CA ASP A 230 -35.28 -3.36 6.28
C ASP A 230 -36.57 -2.53 6.22
N ALA A 231 -36.75 -1.61 7.17
CA ALA A 231 -37.88 -0.69 7.16
C ALA A 231 -37.92 0.17 5.89
N LEU A 232 -36.77 0.66 5.40
CA LEU A 232 -36.70 1.44 4.16
C LEU A 232 -37.23 0.66 2.96
N ARG A 233 -36.91 -0.64 2.87
CA ARG A 233 -37.43 -1.53 1.83
C ARG A 233 -38.91 -1.85 2.03
N LYS A 234 -39.31 -2.15 3.27
CA LYS A 234 -40.69 -2.50 3.64
C LYS A 234 -41.70 -1.39 3.31
N PHE A 235 -41.32 -0.13 3.53
CA PHE A 235 -42.15 1.03 3.20
C PHE A 235 -41.90 1.57 1.78
N GLU A 236 -41.15 0.82 0.96
CA GLU A 236 -40.81 1.17 -0.41
C GLU A 236 -40.23 2.59 -0.55
N ILE A 237 -39.46 3.02 0.47
CA ILE A 237 -38.59 4.20 0.36
C ILE A 237 -37.39 3.83 -0.51
N LEU A 238 -36.89 2.60 -0.36
CA LEU A 238 -35.95 1.96 -1.27
C LEU A 238 -36.61 0.76 -1.98
N PRO A 239 -36.23 0.43 -3.22
CA PRO A 239 -36.63 -0.81 -3.87
C PRO A 239 -36.19 -2.04 -3.07
N ALA A 240 -36.99 -3.12 -3.10
CA ALA A 240 -36.77 -4.33 -2.29
C ALA A 240 -35.41 -5.00 -2.54
N GLU A 241 -34.90 -4.90 -3.77
CA GLU A 241 -33.63 -5.46 -4.21
C GLU A 241 -32.40 -4.57 -3.89
N THR A 242 -32.63 -3.40 -3.29
CA THR A 242 -31.56 -2.45 -2.99
C THR A 242 -30.77 -2.90 -1.77
N GLN A 243 -29.48 -3.17 -1.98
CA GLN A 243 -28.55 -3.51 -0.91
C GLN A 243 -28.17 -2.28 -0.08
N VAL A 244 -27.94 -2.47 1.21
CA VAL A 244 -27.39 -1.43 2.09
C VAL A 244 -25.98 -1.85 2.50
N LEU A 245 -24.98 -1.14 1.98
CA LEU A 245 -23.57 -1.44 2.22
C LEU A 245 -23.01 -0.55 3.35
N LEU A 246 -22.38 -1.15 4.34
CA LEU A 246 -21.81 -0.46 5.50
C LEU A 246 -20.29 -0.47 5.41
N ARG A 247 -19.69 0.70 5.20
CA ARG A 247 -18.25 0.86 4.97
C ARG A 247 -17.56 1.24 6.27
N ILE A 248 -16.50 0.54 6.61
CA ILE A 248 -15.64 0.84 7.76
C ILE A 248 -14.21 0.96 7.24
N ASP A 249 -13.71 2.17 7.07
CA ASP A 249 -12.34 2.40 6.58
C ASP A 249 -11.37 2.71 7.73
N GLN A 250 -10.09 2.40 7.54
CA GLN A 250 -9.02 2.53 8.54
C GLN A 250 -9.25 1.67 9.80
N HIS A 251 -9.73 0.43 9.63
CA HIS A 251 -9.94 -0.49 10.76
C HIS A 251 -8.67 -0.77 11.57
N GLU A 252 -7.47 -0.60 10.99
CA GLU A 252 -6.19 -0.68 11.71
C GLU A 252 -6.07 0.26 12.90
N GLU A 253 -6.82 1.36 12.91
CA GLU A 253 -6.82 2.32 14.01
C GLU A 253 -7.32 1.72 15.32
N LEU A 254 -8.21 0.74 15.24
CA LEU A 254 -8.67 0.00 16.42
C LEU A 254 -7.55 -0.87 16.97
N TYR A 255 -6.76 -1.51 16.11
CA TYR A 255 -5.61 -2.28 16.58
C TYR A 255 -4.61 -1.38 17.32
N GLU A 256 -4.30 -0.19 16.78
CA GLU A 256 -3.39 0.74 17.44
C GLU A 256 -3.94 1.25 18.77
N LEU A 257 -5.24 1.56 18.82
CA LEU A 257 -5.94 1.96 20.04
C LEU A 257 -5.88 0.87 21.13
N GLU A 258 -6.12 -0.37 20.74
CA GLU A 258 -6.08 -1.53 21.62
C GLU A 258 -4.67 -1.77 22.16
N LYS A 259 -3.66 -1.67 21.29
CA LYS A 259 -2.24 -1.77 21.67
C LYS A 259 -1.84 -0.66 22.64
N SER A 260 -2.25 0.59 22.39
CA SER A 260 -1.85 1.73 23.22
C SER A 260 -2.55 1.76 24.58
N THR A 261 -3.78 1.26 24.66
CA THR A 261 -4.57 1.25 25.90
C THR A 261 -4.36 -0.01 26.73
N GLY A 262 -3.88 -1.11 26.15
CA GLY A 262 -3.62 -2.37 26.87
C GLY A 262 -4.88 -3.05 27.43
N HIS A 263 -6.08 -2.54 27.15
CA HIS A 263 -7.29 -2.86 27.90
C HIS A 263 -8.47 -3.33 27.04
N ALA A 264 -8.39 -3.34 25.70
CA ALA A 264 -9.63 -3.31 24.91
C ALA A 264 -9.64 -4.02 23.54
N ASP A 265 -9.02 -5.21 23.38
CA ASP A 265 -9.22 -6.11 22.21
C ASP A 265 -10.70 -6.25 21.73
N VAL A 266 -11.61 -5.86 22.62
CA VAL A 266 -13.04 -5.62 22.48
C VAL A 266 -13.46 -4.86 21.21
N TYR A 267 -12.81 -3.77 20.80
CA TYR A 267 -13.38 -2.93 19.73
C TYR A 267 -13.44 -3.67 18.38
N ARG A 268 -12.35 -4.34 18.00
CA ARG A 268 -12.35 -5.22 16.83
C ARG A 268 -13.26 -6.43 17.03
N GLU A 269 -13.30 -7.02 18.22
CA GLU A 269 -14.22 -8.14 18.53
C GLU A 269 -15.70 -7.76 18.35
N VAL A 270 -16.08 -6.50 18.62
CA VAL A 270 -17.42 -5.97 18.40
C VAL A 270 -17.74 -5.86 16.90
N ILE A 271 -16.80 -5.38 16.08
CA ILE A 271 -16.99 -5.38 14.61
C ILE A 271 -17.11 -6.82 14.11
N ASN A 272 -16.28 -7.73 14.62
CA ASN A 272 -16.34 -9.14 14.27
C ASN A 272 -17.71 -9.76 14.62
N ARG A 273 -18.34 -9.36 15.73
CA ARG A 273 -19.70 -9.77 16.06
C ARG A 273 -20.71 -9.35 14.98
N ALA A 274 -20.61 -8.12 14.48
CA ALA A 274 -21.49 -7.64 13.40
C ALA A 274 -21.34 -8.47 12.12
N LEU A 275 -20.10 -8.86 11.78
CA LEU A 275 -19.81 -9.71 10.62
C LEU A 275 -20.34 -11.13 10.80
N ALA A 276 -20.16 -11.71 11.99
CA ALA A 276 -20.59 -13.07 12.34
C ALA A 276 -22.13 -13.24 12.34
N MET A 277 -22.88 -12.16 12.57
CA MET A 277 -24.34 -12.17 12.50
C MET A 277 -24.85 -12.49 11.08
N ARG A 278 -24.05 -12.22 10.03
CA ARG A 278 -24.38 -12.49 8.62
C ARG A 278 -25.78 -12.01 8.24
N ASP A 279 -26.13 -10.82 8.72
CA ASP A 279 -27.46 -10.25 8.57
C ASP A 279 -27.71 -9.87 7.10
N GLY A 280 -28.64 -10.55 6.42
CA GLY A 280 -28.93 -10.27 5.02
C GLY A 280 -29.53 -8.89 4.74
N ARG A 281 -29.91 -8.12 5.77
CA ARG A 281 -30.46 -6.76 5.63
C ARG A 281 -29.39 -5.73 5.27
N VAL A 282 -28.11 -5.99 5.60
CA VAL A 282 -26.96 -5.09 5.41
C VAL A 282 -25.68 -5.89 5.11
N SER A 283 -24.71 -5.29 4.41
CA SER A 283 -23.44 -5.96 4.11
C SER A 283 -22.25 -5.07 4.43
N TYR A 284 -21.25 -5.58 5.15
CA TYR A 284 -20.09 -4.79 5.59
C TYR A 284 -18.94 -4.79 4.59
N ARG A 285 -18.22 -3.67 4.51
CA ARG A 285 -17.02 -3.45 3.69
C ARG A 285 -15.94 -2.82 4.57
N VAL A 286 -14.99 -3.63 5.03
CA VAL A 286 -14.00 -3.20 6.01
C VAL A 286 -12.64 -3.03 5.34
N GLY A 287 -12.13 -1.79 5.31
CA GLY A 287 -10.79 -1.45 4.85
C GLY A 287 -9.78 -1.57 5.99
N THR A 288 -8.75 -2.37 5.80
CA THR A 288 -7.76 -2.62 6.87
C THR A 288 -6.37 -2.97 6.35
N ARG A 289 -5.36 -2.84 7.21
CA ARG A 289 -4.01 -3.38 6.97
C ARG A 289 -3.92 -4.86 7.34
N HIS A 290 -2.92 -5.55 6.81
CA HIS A 290 -2.76 -7.00 6.99
C HIS A 290 -2.70 -7.45 8.46
N TYR A 291 -1.92 -6.77 9.31
CA TYR A 291 -1.82 -7.09 10.75
C TYR A 291 -3.11 -6.89 11.53
N ALA A 292 -3.79 -5.78 11.28
CA ALA A 292 -4.94 -5.38 12.08
C ALA A 292 -6.07 -6.39 11.97
N TRP A 293 -6.17 -7.07 10.83
CA TRP A 293 -7.11 -8.17 10.63
C TRP A 293 -6.63 -9.49 11.21
N ARG A 294 -5.40 -9.94 10.86
CA ARG A 294 -4.93 -11.29 11.21
C ARG A 294 -4.76 -11.52 12.71
N ASN A 295 -4.48 -10.47 13.49
CA ASN A 295 -4.13 -10.61 14.90
C ASN A 295 -5.34 -10.85 15.82
N ASN A 296 -6.55 -10.47 15.43
CA ASN A 296 -7.74 -10.73 16.25
C ASN A 296 -9.01 -10.84 15.38
N ILE A 297 -9.42 -12.08 15.12
CA ILE A 297 -10.68 -12.43 14.45
C ILE A 297 -11.71 -13.01 15.42
N LYS A 298 -11.50 -12.85 16.74
CA LYS A 298 -12.39 -13.34 17.77
C LYS A 298 -13.68 -12.51 17.78
N ILE A 299 -14.79 -13.15 18.16
CA ILE A 299 -16.11 -12.57 18.21
C ILE A 299 -16.45 -12.19 19.66
N TRP A 300 -16.87 -10.94 19.85
CA TRP A 300 -17.26 -10.45 21.17
C TRP A 300 -18.43 -11.26 21.73
N GLY A 301 -18.30 -11.69 23.00
CA GLY A 301 -19.34 -12.40 23.76
C GLY A 301 -19.42 -13.91 23.54
N SER A 302 -19.03 -14.45 22.37
CA SER A 302 -19.09 -15.90 22.12
C SER A 302 -17.72 -16.60 22.25
N GLY A 303 -16.63 -15.86 22.10
CA GLY A 303 -15.28 -16.42 22.06
C GLY A 303 -14.94 -17.22 20.80
N ALA A 304 -15.89 -17.38 19.87
CA ALA A 304 -15.68 -17.98 18.56
C ALA A 304 -14.82 -17.06 17.67
N PHE A 305 -14.37 -17.59 16.53
CA PHE A 305 -13.57 -16.85 15.56
C PHE A 305 -14.31 -16.73 14.23
N LEU A 306 -14.08 -15.64 13.50
CA LEU A 306 -14.62 -15.49 12.15
C LEU A 306 -13.99 -16.49 11.17
N GLU A 307 -14.82 -17.01 10.27
CA GLU A 307 -14.44 -17.96 9.23
C GLU A 307 -14.45 -17.27 7.84
N ASN A 308 -13.30 -17.27 7.16
CA ASN A 308 -13.20 -16.79 5.77
C ASN A 308 -14.06 -17.66 4.84
N MET A 309 -14.69 -17.06 3.83
CA MET A 309 -15.70 -17.64 2.93
C MET A 309 -17.05 -17.98 3.58
N ARG A 310 -17.18 -17.90 4.91
CA ARG A 310 -18.44 -18.11 5.62
C ARG A 310 -19.02 -16.81 6.18
N ASP A 311 -18.21 -16.05 6.90
CA ASP A 311 -18.63 -14.80 7.53
C ASP A 311 -18.21 -13.57 6.71
N TYR A 312 -17.12 -13.70 5.94
CA TYR A 312 -16.59 -12.66 5.06
C TYR A 312 -15.73 -13.24 3.92
N THR A 313 -15.54 -12.49 2.83
CA THR A 313 -14.48 -12.75 1.84
C THR A 313 -13.39 -11.68 1.92
N THR A 314 -12.21 -11.96 1.34
CA THR A 314 -11.08 -11.03 1.37
C THR A 314 -10.70 -10.59 -0.04
N ILE A 315 -10.58 -9.28 -0.23
CA ILE A 315 -9.91 -8.67 -1.38
C ILE A 315 -8.55 -8.17 -0.90
N ASP A 316 -7.46 -8.69 -1.46
CA ASP A 316 -6.10 -8.25 -1.14
C ASP A 316 -5.49 -7.51 -2.34
N ILE A 317 -5.41 -6.18 -2.25
CA ILE A 317 -4.90 -5.34 -3.35
C ILE A 317 -3.43 -5.63 -3.65
N ASP A 318 -2.64 -5.99 -2.64
CA ASP A 318 -1.23 -6.34 -2.86
C ASP A 318 -1.12 -7.66 -3.64
N TYR A 319 -2.04 -8.59 -3.41
CA TYR A 319 -2.13 -9.84 -4.16
C TYR A 319 -2.63 -9.63 -5.60
N ILE A 320 -3.61 -8.74 -5.81
CA ILE A 320 -4.13 -8.40 -7.15
C ILE A 320 -3.00 -7.95 -8.09
N PHE A 321 -2.11 -7.09 -7.60
CA PHE A 321 -1.02 -6.50 -8.38
C PHE A 321 0.33 -7.24 -8.25
N LYS A 322 0.39 -8.31 -7.46
CA LYS A 322 1.60 -9.13 -7.34
C LYS A 322 1.87 -9.78 -8.70
N ARG A 323 3.15 -9.80 -9.13
CA ARG A 323 3.55 -10.59 -10.30
C ARG A 323 3.37 -12.08 -9.99
N HIS A 324 2.51 -12.73 -10.76
CA HIS A 324 2.30 -14.17 -10.75
C HIS A 324 3.13 -14.84 -11.87
N GLU A 325 3.50 -16.11 -11.69
CA GLU A 325 4.18 -16.88 -12.75
C GLU A 325 3.29 -17.02 -13.98
N ASN A 326 1.98 -17.16 -13.76
CA ASN A 326 0.98 -17.05 -14.81
C ASN A 326 0.41 -15.63 -14.82
N SER A 327 0.69 -14.88 -15.89
CA SER A 327 0.26 -13.49 -16.05
C SER A 327 -1.26 -13.31 -16.12
N SER A 328 -2.03 -14.39 -16.28
CA SER A 328 -3.51 -14.34 -16.25
C SER A 328 -4.11 -14.31 -14.84
N LEU A 329 -3.33 -14.53 -13.78
CA LEU A 329 -3.83 -14.68 -12.40
C LEU A 329 -3.94 -13.36 -11.62
N GLY A 330 -3.63 -12.21 -12.22
CA GLY A 330 -3.69 -10.92 -11.55
C GLY A 330 -3.81 -9.75 -12.53
N ALA A 331 -4.01 -8.55 -11.99
CA ALA A 331 -4.03 -7.33 -12.78
C ALA A 331 -2.60 -6.92 -13.15
N SER A 332 -2.41 -6.35 -14.34
CA SER A 332 -1.14 -5.72 -14.70
C SER A 332 -0.97 -4.44 -13.88
N PHE A 333 -0.03 -4.44 -12.94
CA PHE A 333 0.33 -3.21 -12.22
C PHE A 333 0.89 -2.16 -13.17
N ASP A 334 1.58 -2.56 -14.24
CA ASP A 334 2.12 -1.66 -15.24
C ASP A 334 0.98 -0.87 -15.91
N ASP A 335 -0.13 -1.53 -16.24
CA ASP A 335 -1.31 -0.91 -16.86
C ASP A 335 -2.02 0.01 -15.85
N PHE A 336 -2.14 -0.43 -14.59
CA PHE A 336 -2.69 0.38 -13.50
C PHE A 336 -1.89 1.64 -13.24
N ALA A 337 -0.56 1.54 -13.17
CA ALA A 337 0.33 2.67 -12.96
C ALA A 337 0.24 3.66 -14.15
N GLU A 338 0.17 3.14 -15.37
CA GLU A 338 0.01 3.95 -16.59
C GLU A 338 -1.33 4.69 -16.63
N ASP A 339 -2.45 4.02 -16.31
CA ASP A 339 -3.76 4.68 -16.26
C ASP A 339 -3.82 5.76 -15.16
N VAL A 340 -3.29 5.47 -13.96
CA VAL A 340 -3.20 6.48 -12.89
C VAL A 340 -2.34 7.67 -13.32
N PHE A 341 -1.20 7.41 -13.97
CA PHE A 341 -0.32 8.46 -14.49
C PHE A 341 -1.04 9.34 -15.51
N ILE A 342 -1.72 8.74 -16.48
CA ILE A 342 -2.51 9.45 -17.50
C ILE A 342 -3.60 10.31 -16.87
N ARG A 343 -4.35 9.78 -15.90
CA ARG A 343 -5.42 10.52 -15.22
C ARG A 343 -4.90 11.73 -14.46
N ARG A 344 -3.74 11.60 -13.82
CA ARG A 344 -3.06 12.71 -13.12
C ARG A 344 -2.61 13.81 -14.08
N LEU A 345 -2.05 13.43 -15.23
CA LEU A 345 -1.70 14.40 -16.26
C LEU A 345 -2.94 15.14 -16.77
N LYS A 346 -4.01 14.41 -17.09
CA LYS A 346 -5.27 15.01 -17.57
C LYS A 346 -5.91 15.94 -16.54
N SER A 347 -5.90 15.59 -15.25
CA SER A 347 -6.46 16.44 -14.20
C SER A 347 -5.69 17.76 -14.01
N TYR A 348 -4.42 17.81 -14.45
CA TYR A 348 -3.60 19.02 -14.50
C TYR A 348 -3.67 19.74 -15.86
N GLY A 349 -4.59 19.34 -16.75
CA GLY A 349 -4.81 19.98 -18.05
C GLY A 349 -3.77 19.61 -19.12
N VAL A 350 -2.99 18.55 -18.90
CA VAL A 350 -2.06 18.05 -19.93
C VAL A 350 -2.85 17.38 -21.04
N VAL A 351 -2.72 17.92 -22.25
CA VAL A 351 -3.34 17.35 -23.46
C VAL A 351 -2.45 16.23 -23.98
N LEU A 352 -2.95 15.00 -23.92
CA LEU A 352 -2.30 13.83 -24.49
C LEU A 352 -2.78 13.69 -25.94
N ASN A 353 -1.94 14.12 -26.89
CA ASN A 353 -2.16 13.88 -28.32
C ASN A 353 -1.85 12.40 -28.66
N GLU A 354 -1.92 12.02 -29.94
CA GLU A 354 -1.55 10.68 -30.40
C GLU A 354 -0.22 10.21 -29.79
N ILE A 355 -0.30 9.14 -29.00
CA ILE A 355 0.83 8.57 -28.28
C ILE A 355 1.78 7.99 -29.32
N LYS A 356 2.99 8.56 -29.44
CA LYS A 356 3.97 8.13 -30.46
C LYS A 356 4.62 6.79 -30.11
N ASN A 357 4.65 6.46 -28.82
CA ASN A 357 5.20 5.21 -28.30
C ASN A 357 4.08 4.24 -27.90
N GLU A 358 4.43 2.97 -27.65
CA GLU A 358 3.49 1.98 -27.10
C GLU A 358 2.90 2.39 -25.73
N SER A 359 3.53 3.35 -25.04
CA SER A 359 3.20 3.77 -23.68
C SER A 359 3.56 5.23 -23.40
N ILE A 360 2.69 5.95 -22.70
CA ILE A 360 2.92 7.31 -22.19
C ILE A 360 4.09 7.34 -21.21
N LEU A 361 4.24 6.30 -20.37
CA LEU A 361 5.37 6.20 -19.45
C LEU A 361 6.69 6.11 -20.21
N SER A 362 6.73 5.37 -21.33
CA SER A 362 7.91 5.31 -22.19
C SER A 362 8.16 6.62 -22.93
N GLU A 363 7.12 7.39 -23.26
CA GLU A 363 7.27 8.71 -23.86
C GLU A 363 7.87 9.73 -22.88
N VAL A 364 7.42 9.71 -21.62
CA VAL A 364 7.91 10.65 -20.60
C VAL A 364 9.26 10.24 -20.03
N PHE A 365 9.43 8.97 -19.68
CA PHE A 365 10.61 8.49 -18.98
C PHE A 365 11.61 7.77 -19.89
N GLY A 366 11.27 7.52 -21.15
CA GLY A 366 12.11 6.75 -22.05
C GLY A 366 12.19 5.25 -21.68
N ASN A 367 12.94 4.53 -22.50
CA ASN A 367 13.25 3.12 -22.25
C ASN A 367 14.36 2.98 -21.21
N THR A 368 14.27 1.94 -20.40
CA THR A 368 15.34 1.62 -19.44
C THR A 368 16.61 1.22 -20.17
N LEU A 369 17.72 1.89 -19.83
CA LEU A 369 19.05 1.63 -20.38
C LEU A 369 19.43 0.15 -20.22
N LYS A 370 20.03 -0.42 -21.26
CA LYS A 370 20.54 -1.79 -21.22
C LYS A 370 21.68 -1.89 -20.20
N PRO A 371 21.90 -3.07 -19.59
CA PRO A 371 23.00 -3.26 -18.65
C PRO A 371 24.37 -2.78 -19.18
N ARG A 372 24.69 -3.05 -20.45
CA ARG A 372 25.93 -2.61 -21.08
C ARG A 372 26.07 -1.09 -21.12
N GLU A 373 25.00 -0.39 -21.49
CA GLU A 373 24.98 1.09 -21.58
C GLU A 373 25.17 1.72 -20.20
N ARG A 374 24.52 1.15 -19.16
CA ARG A 374 24.70 1.60 -17.77
C ARG A 374 26.16 1.44 -17.32
N ALA A 375 26.76 0.28 -17.59
CA ALA A 375 28.17 0.04 -17.26
C ALA A 375 29.12 1.03 -17.96
N GLN A 376 28.90 1.28 -19.25
CA GLN A 376 29.68 2.27 -20.01
C GLN A 376 29.57 3.67 -19.42
N ARG A 377 28.37 4.08 -18.98
CA ARG A 377 28.17 5.39 -18.34
C ARG A 377 28.87 5.51 -16.98
N TYR A 378 28.88 4.46 -16.15
CA TYR A 378 29.60 4.50 -14.86
C TYR A 378 31.11 4.67 -15.05
N VAL A 379 31.65 4.01 -16.08
CA VAL A 379 33.08 3.95 -16.31
C VAL A 379 33.57 5.20 -17.03
N GLY A 380 32.86 5.66 -18.06
CA GLY A 380 33.32 6.74 -18.93
C GLY A 380 34.71 6.39 -19.49
N SER A 381 35.71 7.23 -19.21
CA SER A 381 37.12 7.01 -19.56
C SER A 381 37.99 6.49 -18.41
N LYS A 382 37.41 6.13 -17.24
CA LYS A 382 38.15 5.71 -16.05
C LYS A 382 38.77 4.31 -16.23
N ALA A 383 40.03 4.17 -15.85
CA ALA A 383 40.72 2.88 -15.79
C ALA A 383 40.38 2.12 -14.48
N LEU A 384 40.45 0.78 -14.54
CA LEU A 384 40.34 -0.07 -13.35
C LEU A 384 41.57 0.05 -12.43
N LYS A 385 41.35 -0.13 -11.13
CA LYS A 385 42.42 -0.22 -10.14
C LYS A 385 43.20 -1.53 -10.27
N GLU A 386 44.47 -1.51 -9.89
CA GLU A 386 45.36 -2.69 -9.95
C GLU A 386 44.83 -3.87 -9.11
N SER A 387 44.09 -3.58 -8.03
CA SER A 387 43.43 -4.59 -7.18
C SER A 387 42.41 -5.45 -7.93
N PHE A 388 41.85 -4.94 -9.03
CA PHE A 388 40.96 -5.73 -9.89
C PHE A 388 41.72 -6.90 -10.54
N TYR A 389 43.01 -6.76 -10.80
CA TYR A 389 43.82 -7.76 -11.53
C TYR A 389 44.59 -8.71 -10.63
N THR A 390 44.47 -8.58 -9.31
CA THR A 390 45.26 -9.38 -8.35
C THR A 390 45.00 -10.88 -8.52
N GLY A 391 46.09 -11.65 -8.66
CA GLY A 391 46.08 -13.11 -8.78
C GLY A 391 45.76 -13.65 -10.17
N LEU A 392 45.68 -12.79 -11.19
CA LEU A 392 45.47 -13.20 -12.58
C LEU A 392 46.80 -13.34 -13.34
N SER A 393 46.84 -14.25 -14.33
CA SER A 393 47.94 -14.34 -15.29
C SER A 393 48.05 -13.06 -16.14
N LYS A 394 49.19 -12.85 -16.79
CA LYS A 394 49.42 -11.65 -17.62
C LYS A 394 48.43 -11.60 -18.78
N GLU A 395 48.09 -12.76 -19.33
CA GLU A 395 47.14 -12.95 -20.42
C GLU A 395 45.74 -12.50 -20.01
N TRP A 396 45.26 -12.96 -18.84
CA TRP A 396 43.99 -12.52 -18.28
C TRP A 396 43.95 -11.01 -17.98
N CYS A 397 45.05 -10.46 -17.46
CA CYS A 397 45.16 -9.02 -17.21
C CYS A 397 45.03 -8.20 -18.49
N LEU A 398 45.74 -8.58 -19.56
CA LEU A 398 45.69 -7.89 -20.85
C LEU A 398 44.29 -7.99 -21.48
N TYR A 399 43.71 -9.19 -21.48
CA TYR A 399 42.37 -9.43 -22.01
C TYR A 399 41.30 -8.61 -21.29
N LEU A 400 41.31 -8.59 -19.96
CA LEU A 400 40.35 -7.81 -19.18
C LEU A 400 40.55 -6.29 -19.33
N LYS A 401 41.79 -5.82 -19.49
CA LYS A 401 42.09 -4.40 -19.77
C LYS A 401 41.51 -3.95 -21.11
N GLU A 402 41.71 -4.74 -22.16
CA GLU A 402 41.13 -4.49 -23.48
C GLU A 402 39.60 -4.54 -23.42
N LEU A 403 39.05 -5.61 -22.86
CA LEU A 403 37.60 -5.81 -22.77
C LEU A 403 36.93 -4.72 -21.91
N TRP A 404 37.58 -4.21 -20.87
CA TRP A 404 37.06 -3.12 -20.06
C TRP A 404 36.78 -1.87 -20.89
N SER A 405 37.65 -1.54 -21.85
CA SER A 405 37.46 -0.36 -22.72
C SER A 405 36.26 -0.50 -23.69
N ILE A 406 35.87 -1.73 -24.03
CA ILE A 406 34.82 -2.03 -25.02
C ILE A 406 33.48 -2.37 -24.34
N ASN A 407 33.54 -3.17 -23.29
CA ASN A 407 32.41 -3.73 -22.56
C ASN A 407 32.75 -3.96 -21.07
N PRO A 408 32.71 -2.89 -20.24
CA PRO A 408 33.07 -2.97 -18.83
C PRO A 408 32.26 -3.99 -18.03
N LEU A 409 30.98 -4.16 -18.36
CA LEU A 409 30.10 -5.14 -17.71
C LEU A 409 30.62 -6.56 -17.91
N GLU A 410 31.05 -6.87 -19.13
CA GLU A 410 31.51 -8.20 -19.46
C GLU A 410 32.86 -8.51 -18.80
N ALA A 411 33.79 -7.55 -18.81
CA ALA A 411 35.04 -7.67 -18.08
C ALA A 411 34.80 -7.94 -16.59
N TRP A 412 33.85 -7.22 -15.97
CA TRP A 412 33.48 -7.44 -14.57
C TRP A 412 32.88 -8.83 -14.31
N LEU A 413 31.98 -9.28 -15.21
CA LEU A 413 31.34 -10.59 -15.09
C LEU A 413 32.34 -11.73 -15.27
N ILE A 414 33.27 -11.63 -16.23
CA ILE A 414 34.34 -12.62 -16.41
C ILE A 414 35.23 -12.66 -15.17
N ARG A 415 35.60 -11.49 -14.63
CA ARG A 415 36.36 -11.41 -13.39
C ARG A 415 35.65 -12.09 -12.22
N ALA A 416 34.34 -11.90 -12.09
CA ALA A 416 33.54 -12.55 -11.06
C ALA A 416 33.42 -14.07 -11.28
N TRP A 417 33.28 -14.52 -12.53
CA TRP A 417 33.29 -15.94 -12.89
C TRP A 417 34.60 -16.63 -12.49
N LEU A 418 35.74 -15.96 -12.71
CA LEU A 418 37.06 -16.46 -12.29
C LEU A 418 37.20 -16.61 -10.77
N GLU A 419 36.43 -15.86 -9.96
CA GLU A 419 36.39 -16.02 -8.50
C GLU A 419 35.48 -17.15 -8.01
N GLN A 420 34.71 -17.78 -8.90
CA GLN A 420 33.81 -18.85 -8.48
C GLN A 420 34.60 -20.07 -8.01
N ARG A 421 34.06 -20.74 -6.98
CA ARG A 421 34.73 -21.84 -6.28
C ARG A 421 35.29 -22.91 -7.19
N GLN A 422 34.56 -23.27 -8.24
CA GLN A 422 34.99 -24.27 -9.22
C GLN A 422 36.22 -23.78 -10.01
N GLN A 423 36.21 -22.52 -10.47
CA GLN A 423 37.31 -21.99 -11.29
C GLN A 423 38.57 -21.75 -10.45
N VAL A 424 38.39 -21.40 -9.17
CA VAL A 424 39.49 -21.33 -8.20
C VAL A 424 40.08 -22.72 -7.96
N LYS A 425 39.23 -23.76 -7.83
CA LYS A 425 39.68 -25.15 -7.67
C LYS A 425 40.47 -25.63 -8.88
N ASP A 426 40.02 -25.25 -10.08
CA ASP A 426 40.65 -25.64 -11.35
C ASP A 426 41.83 -24.72 -11.72
N ASN A 427 42.19 -23.76 -10.85
CA ASN A 427 43.29 -22.81 -11.02
C ASN A 427 43.26 -22.03 -12.35
N ILE A 428 42.06 -21.73 -12.86
CA ILE A 428 41.86 -21.06 -14.16
C ILE A 428 42.51 -19.67 -14.20
N LYS A 429 42.59 -18.97 -13.07
CA LYS A 429 43.22 -17.63 -13.00
C LYS A 429 44.69 -17.62 -13.43
N ALA A 430 45.38 -18.74 -13.28
CA ALA A 430 46.79 -18.90 -13.62
C ALA A 430 47.01 -19.50 -15.02
N SER A 431 45.95 -19.86 -15.75
CA SER A 431 46.08 -20.46 -17.08
C SER A 431 46.46 -19.44 -18.16
N ALA A 432 47.04 -19.95 -19.25
CA ALA A 432 47.36 -19.19 -20.44
C ALA A 432 46.16 -19.20 -21.42
N PHE A 433 45.44 -18.08 -21.46
CA PHE A 433 44.47 -17.63 -22.46
C PHE A 433 42.97 -18.09 -22.37
N PRO A 434 41.99 -17.19 -22.67
CA PRO A 434 40.56 -17.35 -22.30
C PRO A 434 39.59 -18.00 -23.31
N GLU A 435 39.92 -18.01 -24.61
CA GLU A 435 38.91 -18.07 -25.69
C GLU A 435 38.04 -19.34 -25.71
N SER A 436 38.53 -20.45 -25.14
CA SER A 436 37.79 -21.71 -25.07
C SER A 436 36.93 -21.90 -23.80
N GLU A 437 37.14 -21.12 -22.74
CA GLU A 437 36.58 -21.45 -21.41
C GLU A 437 35.37 -20.61 -20.97
N PHE A 438 35.22 -19.40 -21.52
CA PHE A 438 34.06 -18.54 -21.26
C PHE A 438 33.08 -18.52 -22.43
N ASP A 439 32.40 -19.65 -22.66
CA ASP A 439 31.31 -19.71 -23.65
C ASP A 439 30.07 -18.93 -23.16
N LYS A 440 29.81 -17.80 -23.82
CA LYS A 440 28.67 -16.90 -23.55
C LYS A 440 27.33 -17.52 -23.89
N SER A 441 27.27 -18.42 -24.88
CA SER A 441 26.04 -19.02 -25.36
C SER A 441 25.44 -19.96 -24.30
N VAL A 442 26.30 -20.73 -23.63
CA VAL A 442 25.95 -21.65 -22.54
C VAL A 442 25.64 -20.90 -21.23
N LYS A 443 26.24 -19.72 -21.01
CA LYS A 443 26.16 -18.96 -19.75
C LYS A 443 25.13 -17.81 -19.75
N LYS A 444 24.22 -17.75 -20.73
CA LYS A 444 23.20 -16.68 -20.88
C LYS A 444 22.40 -16.41 -19.60
N TYR A 445 21.95 -17.46 -18.90
CA TYR A 445 21.19 -17.32 -17.65
C TYR A 445 22.06 -16.83 -16.49
N TRP A 446 23.29 -17.33 -16.38
CA TRP A 446 24.24 -16.90 -15.34
C TRP A 446 24.54 -15.40 -15.42
N ILE A 447 24.70 -14.88 -16.64
CA ILE A 447 24.89 -13.44 -16.92
C ILE A 447 23.62 -12.67 -16.55
N LYS A 448 22.45 -13.10 -17.05
CA LYS A 448 21.16 -12.44 -16.81
C LYS A 448 20.89 -12.24 -15.32
N GLU A 449 21.19 -13.25 -14.50
CA GLU A 449 20.96 -13.22 -13.05
C GLU A 449 21.90 -12.26 -12.28
N ARG A 450 23.06 -11.90 -12.86
CA ARG A 450 24.14 -11.15 -12.19
C ARG A 450 24.29 -9.72 -12.67
N ASN A 451 23.66 -9.34 -13.77
CA ASN A 451 23.78 -8.01 -14.36
C ASN A 451 23.56 -6.88 -13.33
N GLU A 452 22.44 -6.89 -12.60
CA GLU A 452 22.14 -5.80 -11.66
C GLU A 452 23.13 -5.73 -10.49
N ALA A 453 23.54 -6.88 -9.95
CA ALA A 453 24.56 -6.96 -8.91
C ALA A 453 25.93 -6.44 -9.39
N ALA A 454 26.34 -6.84 -10.59
CA ALA A 454 27.58 -6.36 -11.22
C ALA A 454 27.53 -4.85 -11.45
N LEU A 455 26.40 -4.31 -11.93
CA LEU A 455 26.24 -2.87 -12.16
C LEU A 455 26.35 -2.05 -10.87
N VAL A 456 25.78 -2.54 -9.77
CA VAL A 456 25.94 -1.91 -8.45
C VAL A 456 27.40 -1.95 -7.98
N GLN A 457 28.11 -3.06 -8.19
CA GLN A 457 29.53 -3.16 -7.85
C GLN A 457 30.40 -2.23 -8.71
N ILE A 458 30.15 -2.16 -10.03
CA ILE A 458 30.86 -1.26 -10.95
C ILE A 458 30.62 0.20 -10.53
N ALA A 459 29.37 0.60 -10.29
CA ALA A 459 29.05 1.95 -9.83
C ALA A 459 29.75 2.27 -8.50
N GLY A 460 29.75 1.33 -7.55
CA GLY A 460 30.48 1.48 -6.28
C GLY A 460 31.99 1.64 -6.46
N GLU A 461 32.61 0.87 -7.35
CA GLU A 461 34.05 0.95 -7.64
C GLU A 461 34.43 2.27 -8.32
N MET A 462 33.59 2.75 -9.23
CA MET A 462 33.77 4.02 -9.95
C MET A 462 33.35 5.24 -9.13
N LYS A 463 32.79 5.03 -7.93
CA LYS A 463 32.15 6.06 -7.10
C LYS A 463 31.11 6.83 -7.91
N GLU A 464 30.16 6.12 -8.50
CA GLU A 464 29.05 6.71 -9.26
C GLU A 464 27.73 6.37 -8.58
N MET A 465 26.72 7.21 -8.80
CA MET A 465 25.34 6.85 -8.47
C MET A 465 24.89 5.73 -9.40
N VAL A 466 24.21 4.73 -8.85
CA VAL A 466 23.61 3.67 -9.67
C VAL A 466 22.50 4.30 -10.52
N LEU A 467 22.55 4.04 -11.83
CA LEU A 467 21.65 4.63 -12.80
C LEU A 467 20.32 3.86 -12.81
N TRP A 468 19.29 4.41 -12.17
CA TRP A 468 17.90 3.98 -12.35
C TRP A 468 17.18 5.00 -13.23
N SER A 469 16.60 4.52 -14.34
CA SER A 469 15.88 5.33 -15.32
C SER A 469 15.02 4.48 -16.27
N GLY A 470 14.06 5.13 -16.92
CA GLY A 470 13.12 4.53 -17.86
C GLY A 470 11.90 3.91 -17.20
N LYS A 471 10.86 3.69 -18.01
CA LYS A 471 9.56 3.11 -17.60
C LYS A 471 9.73 1.93 -16.65
N ARG A 472 10.54 0.94 -17.03
CA ARG A 472 10.69 -0.30 -16.27
C ARG A 472 11.24 -0.06 -14.86
N HIS A 473 12.30 0.75 -14.72
CA HIS A 473 12.85 1.01 -13.40
C HIS A 473 11.87 1.77 -12.50
N ILE A 474 11.14 2.76 -13.03
CA ILE A 474 10.14 3.50 -12.25
C ILE A 474 9.05 2.56 -11.73
N VAL A 475 8.54 1.67 -12.60
CA VAL A 475 7.51 0.70 -12.22
C VAL A 475 8.06 -0.37 -11.27
N ASP A 476 9.20 -1.00 -11.59
CA ASP A 476 9.79 -2.05 -10.76
C ASP A 476 10.19 -1.53 -9.36
N LEU A 477 10.72 -0.30 -9.25
CA LEU A 477 11.08 0.34 -7.98
C LEU A 477 9.88 0.73 -7.13
N SER A 478 8.68 0.87 -7.71
CA SER A 478 7.47 1.10 -6.92
C SER A 478 7.04 -0.14 -6.12
N GLY A 479 7.58 -1.32 -6.43
CA GLY A 479 7.23 -2.57 -5.76
C GLY A 479 5.74 -2.91 -5.82
N TRP A 480 5.07 -2.52 -6.92
CA TRP A 480 3.63 -2.68 -7.14
C TRP A 480 2.76 -1.91 -6.14
N ASN A 481 3.25 -0.76 -5.66
CA ASN A 481 2.53 0.13 -4.78
C ASN A 481 2.33 1.49 -5.47
N ILE A 482 1.08 1.92 -5.59
CA ILE A 482 0.78 3.15 -6.33
C ILE A 482 1.28 4.41 -5.62
N LEU A 483 1.28 4.45 -4.28
CA LEU A 483 1.87 5.56 -3.54
C LEU A 483 3.39 5.66 -3.76
N ALA A 484 4.10 4.53 -3.78
CA ALA A 484 5.53 4.51 -4.10
C ALA A 484 5.78 4.97 -5.55
N PHE A 485 4.97 4.50 -6.51
CA PHE A 485 5.02 4.95 -7.90
C PHE A 485 4.81 6.46 -8.04
N MET A 486 3.77 7.00 -7.41
CA MET A 486 3.46 8.43 -7.38
C MET A 486 4.56 9.25 -6.72
N THR A 487 5.21 8.71 -5.68
CA THR A 487 6.36 9.35 -5.01
C THR A 487 7.55 9.46 -5.96
N ILE A 488 7.85 8.40 -6.72
CA ILE A 488 8.90 8.43 -7.76
C ILE A 488 8.54 9.47 -8.83
N CYS A 489 7.32 9.44 -9.36
CA CYS A 489 6.86 10.40 -10.39
C CYS A 489 6.98 11.84 -9.90
N ARG A 490 6.54 12.13 -8.67
CA ARG A 490 6.66 13.44 -8.03
C ARG A 490 8.11 13.92 -7.98
N ALA A 491 9.03 13.09 -7.49
CA ALA A 491 10.42 13.49 -7.32
C ALA A 491 11.15 13.66 -8.66
N VAL A 492 10.91 12.76 -9.63
CA VAL A 492 11.46 12.87 -11.00
C VAL A 492 10.94 14.11 -11.70
N TRP A 493 9.64 14.39 -11.61
CA TRP A 493 9.05 15.59 -12.19
C TRP A 493 9.58 16.87 -11.53
N ALA A 494 9.76 16.87 -10.21
CA ALA A 494 10.36 17.99 -9.49
C ALA A 494 11.82 18.24 -9.89
N ALA A 495 12.62 17.17 -10.06
CA ALA A 495 13.98 17.28 -10.58
C ALA A 495 14.00 17.85 -12.00
N TRP A 496 13.04 17.46 -12.84
CA TRP A 496 12.89 18.02 -14.18
C TRP A 496 12.53 19.50 -14.16
N LEU A 497 11.54 19.92 -13.37
CA LEU A 497 11.13 21.33 -13.26
C LEU A 497 12.30 22.22 -12.78
N ARG A 498 13.07 21.79 -11.78
CA ARG A 498 14.21 22.57 -11.25
C ARG A 498 15.36 22.76 -12.26
N SER A 499 15.47 21.91 -13.26
CA SER A 499 16.60 21.84 -14.18
C SER A 499 16.20 22.16 -15.63
N THR A 500 15.02 22.74 -15.84
CA THR A 500 14.49 23.07 -17.16
C THR A 500 14.17 24.56 -17.21
N PRO A 501 14.76 25.33 -18.14
CA PRO A 501 14.46 26.76 -18.27
C PRO A 501 12.99 27.03 -18.55
N ASP A 502 12.48 28.16 -18.05
CA ASP A 502 11.06 28.56 -18.19
C ASP A 502 10.59 28.62 -19.65
N GLU A 503 11.46 29.01 -20.58
CA GLU A 503 11.18 29.02 -22.02
C GLU A 503 10.85 27.62 -22.55
N VAL A 504 11.63 26.62 -22.14
CA VAL A 504 11.41 25.21 -22.51
C VAL A 504 10.15 24.67 -21.84
N LEU A 505 9.91 25.04 -20.57
CA LEU A 505 8.67 24.68 -19.89
C LEU A 505 7.46 25.23 -20.66
N SER A 506 7.46 26.53 -20.99
CA SER A 506 6.35 27.22 -21.66
C SER A 506 5.88 26.51 -22.96
N SER A 507 6.85 26.00 -23.73
CA SER A 507 6.65 25.34 -25.03
C SER A 507 6.41 23.82 -24.93
N THR A 508 6.71 23.19 -23.80
CA THR A 508 6.52 21.75 -23.60
C THR A 508 5.06 21.40 -23.32
N THR A 509 4.51 20.45 -24.06
CA THR A 509 3.18 19.86 -23.81
C THR A 509 3.28 18.60 -22.95
N LEU A 510 4.18 17.69 -23.30
CA LEU A 510 4.51 16.49 -22.55
C LEU A 510 6.04 16.38 -22.47
N PRO A 511 6.64 16.25 -21.28
CA PRO A 511 8.10 16.25 -21.16
C PRO A 511 8.71 14.89 -21.50
N SER A 512 9.84 14.89 -22.20
CA SER A 512 10.76 13.74 -22.27
C SER A 512 11.89 13.98 -21.26
N ILE A 513 11.79 13.33 -20.10
CA ILE A 513 12.69 13.56 -18.97
C ILE A 513 13.98 12.75 -19.15
N GLY A 514 15.12 13.44 -19.25
CA GLY A 514 16.44 12.80 -19.42
C GLY A 514 16.87 11.92 -18.23
N VAL A 515 17.75 10.96 -18.51
CA VAL A 515 18.23 9.95 -17.55
C VAL A 515 18.76 10.57 -16.25
N ASP A 516 19.57 11.61 -16.34
CA ASP A 516 20.24 12.19 -15.15
C ASP A 516 19.23 12.80 -14.17
N LYS A 517 18.20 13.46 -14.71
CA LYS A 517 17.07 14.02 -13.94
C LYS A 517 16.27 12.90 -13.25
N GLN A 518 16.07 11.77 -13.93
CA GLN A 518 15.40 10.60 -13.35
C GLN A 518 16.21 9.97 -12.22
N VAL A 519 17.53 9.83 -12.38
CA VAL A 519 18.41 9.26 -11.36
C VAL A 519 18.36 10.09 -10.08
N ILE A 520 18.46 11.41 -10.21
CA ILE A 520 18.34 12.34 -9.09
C ILE A 520 16.95 12.21 -8.43
N GLY A 521 15.88 12.23 -9.22
CA GLY A 521 14.52 12.12 -8.71
C GLY A 521 14.23 10.78 -8.01
N ILE A 522 14.69 9.66 -8.56
CA ILE A 522 14.52 8.33 -7.97
C ILE A 522 15.29 8.21 -6.66
N TYR A 523 16.53 8.71 -6.60
CA TYR A 523 17.29 8.72 -5.36
C TYR A 523 16.60 9.58 -4.29
N GLU A 524 16.09 10.76 -4.67
CA GLU A 524 15.36 11.64 -3.77
C GLU A 524 14.06 11.00 -3.25
N ALA A 525 13.29 10.34 -4.13
CA ALA A 525 12.12 9.57 -3.72
C ALA A 525 12.47 8.47 -2.71
N SER A 526 13.58 7.76 -2.96
CA SER A 526 14.11 6.72 -2.07
C SER A 526 14.52 7.26 -0.71
N ARG A 527 15.20 8.42 -0.68
CA ARG A 527 15.62 9.11 0.54
C ARG A 527 14.42 9.56 1.37
N ILE A 528 13.45 10.22 0.73
CA ILE A 528 12.19 10.63 1.39
C ILE A 528 11.48 9.41 1.97
N TRP A 529 11.44 8.30 1.22
CA TRP A 529 10.83 7.06 1.72
C TRP A 529 11.56 6.47 2.92
N ALA A 530 12.91 6.50 2.92
CA ALA A 530 13.73 6.05 4.04
C ALA A 530 13.54 6.93 5.29
N GLU A 531 13.38 8.25 5.12
CA GLU A 531 13.12 9.18 6.24
C GLU A 531 11.73 8.96 6.85
N LYS A 532 10.72 8.65 6.03
CA LYS A 532 9.37 8.30 6.47
C LYS A 532 9.27 7.04 7.32
N LEU A 533 10.30 6.18 7.33
CA LEU A 533 10.32 5.00 8.20
C LEU A 533 10.20 5.38 9.69
N LYS A 534 10.57 6.61 10.06
CA LYS A 534 10.45 7.13 11.43
C LYS A 534 9.02 7.52 11.83
N GLU A 535 8.10 7.62 10.88
CA GLU A 535 6.72 8.00 11.16
C GLU A 535 5.92 6.83 11.76
N GLY A 536 4.91 7.11 12.58
CA GLY A 536 4.00 6.08 13.11
C GLY A 536 4.58 5.19 14.21
N ALA A 537 3.87 4.09 14.50
CA ALA A 537 4.24 3.17 15.57
C ALA A 537 5.59 2.49 15.31
N ASP A 538 6.41 2.39 16.36
CA ASP A 538 7.75 1.77 16.33
C ASP A 538 8.71 2.40 15.30
N GLY A 539 8.45 3.64 14.85
CA GLY A 539 9.15 4.29 13.73
C GLY A 539 10.67 4.28 13.86
N ASP A 540 11.23 4.64 15.02
CA ASP A 540 12.68 4.62 15.24
C ASP A 540 13.26 3.21 15.11
N ARG A 541 12.62 2.21 15.74
CA ARG A 541 13.06 0.80 15.67
C ARG A 541 12.95 0.25 14.25
N ARG A 542 11.90 0.62 13.50
CA ARG A 542 11.74 0.24 12.10
C ARG A 542 12.85 0.84 11.26
N TYR A 543 13.12 2.13 11.40
CA TYR A 543 14.19 2.82 10.70
C TYR A 543 15.56 2.17 10.98
N GLU A 544 15.87 1.88 12.24
CA GLU A 544 17.11 1.20 12.63
C GLU A 544 17.22 -0.19 11.99
N PHE A 545 16.16 -1.00 12.06
CA PHE A 545 16.15 -2.35 11.52
C PHE A 545 16.28 -2.37 9.99
N ILE A 546 15.55 -1.50 9.29
CA ILE A 546 15.65 -1.36 7.83
C ILE A 546 17.03 -0.84 7.43
N SER A 547 17.60 0.11 8.18
CA SER A 547 18.97 0.61 7.97
C SER A 547 20.02 -0.48 8.16
N PHE A 548 19.86 -1.31 9.18
CA PHE A 548 20.67 -2.51 9.40
C PHE A 548 20.58 -3.45 8.19
N LEU A 549 19.37 -3.83 7.77
CA LEU A 549 19.17 -4.77 6.65
C LEU A 549 19.77 -4.22 5.35
N GLY A 550 19.49 -2.97 5.01
CA GLY A 550 20.01 -2.32 3.81
C GLY A 550 21.54 -2.26 3.80
N SER A 551 22.15 -1.87 4.92
CA SER A 551 23.61 -1.84 5.08
C SER A 551 24.22 -3.24 5.00
N TRP A 552 23.58 -4.23 5.62
CA TRP A 552 24.02 -5.63 5.61
C TRP A 552 24.00 -6.22 4.20
N PHE A 553 22.91 -6.02 3.46
CA PHE A 553 22.77 -6.45 2.06
C PHE A 553 23.79 -5.76 1.16
N SER A 554 23.93 -4.43 1.28
CA SER A 554 24.92 -3.65 0.52
C SER A 554 26.34 -4.14 0.76
N LYS A 555 26.71 -4.40 2.02
CA LYS A 555 28.03 -4.92 2.39
C LYS A 555 28.26 -6.33 1.85
N LYS A 556 27.29 -7.25 2.01
CA LYS A 556 27.39 -8.61 1.45
C LYS A 556 27.57 -8.58 -0.07
N LEU A 557 26.80 -7.73 -0.76
CA LEU A 557 26.88 -7.58 -2.21
C LEU A 557 28.24 -7.04 -2.66
N ARG A 558 28.73 -5.96 -2.06
CA ARG A 558 30.03 -5.34 -2.44
C ARG A 558 31.23 -6.26 -2.18
N ASN A 559 31.11 -7.13 -1.17
CA ASN A 559 32.15 -8.09 -0.79
C ASN A 559 32.09 -9.41 -1.57
N ASP A 560 30.94 -9.76 -2.17
CA ASP A 560 30.82 -10.96 -3.03
C ASP A 560 31.42 -10.71 -4.42
N LYS A 561 32.76 -10.71 -4.49
CA LYS A 561 33.51 -10.54 -5.75
C LYS A 561 33.21 -11.64 -6.78
N ALA A 562 32.79 -12.81 -6.33
CA ALA A 562 32.42 -13.94 -7.18
C ALA A 562 30.98 -13.85 -7.74
N LEU A 563 30.19 -12.89 -7.24
CA LEU A 563 28.75 -12.80 -7.50
C LEU A 563 28.09 -14.16 -7.32
N SER A 564 28.45 -14.89 -6.26
CA SER A 564 27.96 -16.24 -6.02
C SER A 564 26.45 -16.23 -5.84
N ASN A 565 25.95 -15.27 -5.04
CA ASN A 565 24.53 -15.13 -4.70
C ASN A 565 24.05 -13.67 -4.88
N PRO A 566 23.78 -13.22 -6.12
CA PRO A 566 23.38 -11.84 -6.41
C PRO A 566 21.99 -11.46 -5.83
N GLY A 567 21.24 -12.41 -5.27
CA GLY A 567 19.89 -12.25 -4.73
C GLY A 567 19.81 -11.83 -3.26
N HIS A 568 20.94 -11.47 -2.64
CA HIS A 568 21.02 -11.01 -1.25
C HIS A 568 20.40 -9.60 -1.02
N THR A 569 19.18 -9.38 -1.51
CA THR A 569 18.38 -8.15 -1.31
C THR A 569 17.24 -8.37 -0.31
N GLY A 570 17.29 -9.50 0.38
CA GLY A 570 16.31 -9.95 1.36
C GLY A 570 16.88 -11.08 2.21
N PHE A 571 16.08 -11.54 3.17
CA PHE A 571 16.38 -12.66 4.06
C PHE A 571 15.22 -13.63 4.13
N SER A 572 15.46 -14.83 4.65
CA SER A 572 14.44 -15.87 4.80
C SER A 572 14.58 -16.64 6.10
N LEU A 573 13.45 -16.76 6.81
CA LEU A 573 13.30 -17.45 8.10
C LEU A 573 12.43 -18.71 7.93
N LEU A 574 12.62 -19.70 8.79
CA LEU A 574 11.71 -20.85 8.88
C LEU A 574 10.35 -20.39 9.43
N LYS A 575 9.25 -20.88 8.85
CA LYS A 575 7.90 -20.44 9.24
C LYS A 575 7.64 -20.65 10.74
N HIS A 576 8.00 -21.82 11.27
CA HIS A 576 7.86 -22.13 12.70
C HIS A 576 8.75 -21.27 13.63
N GLU A 577 9.88 -20.73 13.15
CA GLU A 577 10.71 -19.80 13.94
C GLU A 577 10.09 -18.40 13.97
N PHE A 578 9.43 -18.01 12.88
CA PHE A 578 8.74 -16.74 12.75
C PHE A 578 7.40 -16.71 13.51
N ASP A 579 6.71 -17.86 13.58
CA ASP A 579 5.44 -17.99 14.28
C ASP A 579 5.60 -17.90 15.81
N ARG A 580 6.80 -18.20 16.34
CA ARG A 580 7.12 -18.00 17.76
C ARG A 580 7.20 -16.52 18.10
N SER A 581 6.56 -16.10 19.19
CA SER A 581 6.66 -14.72 19.65
C SER A 581 8.11 -14.35 20.01
N SER A 582 8.58 -13.23 19.46
CA SER A 582 9.85 -12.59 19.78
C SER A 582 9.79 -11.12 19.34
N ASP A 583 10.63 -10.28 19.95
CA ASP A 583 10.69 -8.85 19.64
C ASP A 583 11.07 -8.60 18.17
N ILE A 584 11.99 -9.40 17.61
CA ILE A 584 12.38 -9.26 16.21
C ILE A 584 11.24 -9.65 15.26
N ASN A 585 10.48 -10.70 15.59
CA ASN A 585 9.36 -11.12 14.76
C ASN A 585 8.24 -10.08 14.79
N TYR A 586 8.03 -9.42 15.94
CA TYR A 586 7.12 -8.28 16.05
C TYR A 586 7.58 -7.12 15.16
N LEU A 587 8.87 -6.78 15.21
CA LEU A 587 9.45 -5.71 14.41
C LEU A 587 9.38 -6.00 12.90
N ILE A 588 9.65 -7.24 12.46
CA ILE A 588 9.52 -7.67 11.06
C ILE A 588 8.07 -7.53 10.58
N LYS A 589 7.09 -7.96 11.39
CA LYS A 589 5.65 -7.78 11.08
C LYS A 589 5.35 -6.28 10.91
N SER A 590 5.73 -5.46 11.89
CA SER A 590 5.56 -4.01 11.83
C SER A 590 6.14 -3.39 10.55
N CYS A 591 7.36 -3.78 10.17
CA CYS A 591 8.01 -3.31 8.93
C CYS A 591 7.24 -3.73 7.65
N ARG A 592 6.73 -4.97 7.59
CA ARG A 592 5.89 -5.41 6.46
C ARG A 592 4.64 -4.55 6.32
N ASP A 593 3.99 -4.30 7.45
CA ASP A 593 2.68 -3.69 7.49
C ASP A 593 2.68 -2.20 7.17
N GLN A 594 3.79 -1.52 7.47
CA GLN A 594 4.07 -0.16 7.02
C GLN A 594 4.60 -0.12 5.57
N GLY A 595 4.82 -1.29 4.96
CA GLY A 595 5.26 -1.41 3.57
C GLY A 595 6.77 -1.29 3.38
N ASP A 596 7.56 -1.39 4.44
CA ASP A 596 9.04 -1.35 4.38
C ASP A 596 9.62 -2.69 3.92
N LEU A 597 8.94 -3.79 4.26
CA LEU A 597 9.25 -5.14 3.83
C LEU A 597 8.14 -5.73 2.97
N ILE A 598 8.52 -6.52 1.97
CA ILE A 598 7.62 -7.33 1.14
C ILE A 598 7.77 -8.79 1.56
N GLU A 599 6.67 -9.36 2.01
CA GLU A 599 6.55 -10.78 2.40
C GLU A 599 6.28 -11.65 1.16
N SER A 600 6.91 -12.82 1.09
CA SER A 600 6.49 -13.89 0.20
C SER A 600 6.67 -15.25 0.86
N GLU A 601 5.63 -16.09 0.80
CA GLU A 601 5.74 -17.50 1.15
C GLU A 601 6.58 -18.26 0.11
N HIS A 602 7.26 -19.30 0.56
CA HIS A 602 8.07 -20.17 -0.29
C HIS A 602 8.30 -21.54 0.36
N THR A 603 8.21 -22.59 -0.44
CA THR A 603 8.72 -23.92 -0.10
C THR A 603 10.15 -24.02 -0.57
N THR A 604 11.10 -24.33 0.32
CA THR A 604 12.51 -24.37 -0.07
C THR A 604 12.82 -25.41 -1.13
N LYS A 605 13.79 -25.08 -1.99
CA LYS A 605 14.45 -26.06 -2.88
C LYS A 605 15.60 -26.82 -2.17
N THR A 606 15.82 -26.55 -0.89
CA THR A 606 16.79 -27.28 -0.06
C THR A 606 16.24 -28.65 0.32
N LYS A 607 17.12 -29.60 0.64
CA LYS A 607 16.75 -31.00 0.93
C LYS A 607 15.77 -31.16 2.09
N ASP A 608 15.62 -30.14 2.93
CA ASP A 608 14.72 -30.11 4.08
C ASP A 608 13.25 -29.91 3.70
N GLY A 609 12.95 -29.30 2.54
CA GLY A 609 11.58 -29.04 2.05
C GLY A 609 10.73 -28.16 3.00
N LEU A 610 11.36 -27.50 3.97
CA LEU A 610 10.66 -26.77 5.02
C LEU A 610 10.06 -25.46 4.49
N LEU A 611 8.87 -25.12 5.01
CA LEU A 611 8.19 -23.86 4.69
C LEU A 611 8.97 -22.68 5.28
N ARG A 612 9.21 -21.68 4.43
CA ARG A 612 9.92 -20.45 4.80
C ARG A 612 9.16 -19.20 4.37
N MET A 613 9.40 -18.14 5.14
CA MET A 613 8.97 -16.80 4.83
C MET A 613 10.16 -16.02 4.28
N LYS A 614 9.99 -15.39 3.12
CA LYS A 614 10.99 -14.50 2.52
C LYS A 614 10.58 -13.05 2.75
N TRP A 615 11.57 -12.23 3.08
CA TRP A 615 11.41 -10.82 3.37
C TRP A 615 12.39 -10.03 2.51
N TYR A 616 11.87 -9.09 1.75
CA TYR A 616 12.68 -8.22 0.91
C TYR A 616 12.42 -6.76 1.28
N LEU A 617 13.43 -5.91 1.19
CA LEU A 617 13.19 -4.48 1.28
C LEU A 617 12.21 -4.04 0.19
N ASN A 618 11.40 -3.03 0.51
CA ASN A 618 10.63 -2.31 -0.49
C ASN A 618 11.60 -1.85 -1.60
N PRO A 619 11.33 -2.14 -2.89
CA PRO A 619 12.19 -1.75 -3.99
C PRO A 619 12.51 -0.25 -4.03
N LEU A 620 11.64 0.62 -3.50
CA LEU A 620 11.89 2.06 -3.42
C LEU A 620 13.04 2.40 -2.45
N LEU A 621 13.42 1.51 -1.54
CA LEU A 621 14.58 1.68 -0.65
C LEU A 621 15.90 1.23 -1.29
N CYS A 622 15.84 0.47 -2.39
CA CYS A 622 17.03 -0.04 -3.06
C CYS A 622 18.00 1.07 -3.52
N PRO A 623 17.51 2.21 -4.05
CA PRO A 623 18.38 3.33 -4.39
C PRO A 623 19.17 3.92 -3.22
N TYR A 624 18.51 4.15 -2.09
CA TYR A 624 19.12 4.67 -0.87
C TYR A 624 20.24 3.75 -0.37
N PHE A 625 19.99 2.43 -0.31
CA PHE A 625 20.98 1.46 0.18
C PHE A 625 21.99 0.98 -0.88
N ARG A 626 21.86 1.45 -2.13
CA ARG A 626 22.68 1.02 -3.27
C ARG A 626 22.71 -0.50 -3.43
N ILE A 627 21.54 -1.11 -3.49
CA ILE A 627 21.34 -2.54 -3.74
C ILE A 627 20.47 -2.74 -4.98
N PRO A 628 20.53 -3.90 -5.66
CA PRO A 628 19.68 -4.16 -6.81
C PRO A 628 18.21 -4.36 -6.37
N HIS A 629 17.27 -3.92 -7.20
CA HIS A 629 15.83 -4.13 -6.95
C HIS A 629 15.34 -5.48 -7.49
N VAL A 630 16.04 -6.04 -8.50
CA VAL A 630 15.68 -7.31 -9.13
C VAL A 630 16.08 -8.48 -8.23
N ARG A 631 15.14 -9.40 -8.00
CA ARG A 631 15.28 -10.57 -7.12
C ARG A 631 15.56 -11.83 -7.96
N THR A 632 16.78 -11.95 -8.50
CA THR A 632 17.14 -13.04 -9.43
C THR A 632 17.51 -14.36 -8.76
N LYS A 633 17.89 -14.33 -7.48
CA LYS A 633 18.28 -15.51 -6.69
C LYS A 633 17.62 -15.50 -5.31
N GLU A 634 17.79 -16.62 -4.61
CA GLU A 634 17.32 -16.81 -3.24
C GLU A 634 17.89 -15.74 -2.29
N PRO A 635 17.08 -15.29 -1.31
CA PRO A 635 17.53 -14.36 -0.28
C PRO A 635 18.50 -15.05 0.69
N ILE A 636 19.05 -14.29 1.63
CA ILE A 636 19.91 -14.84 2.68
C ILE A 636 19.07 -15.76 3.59
N TYR A 637 19.39 -17.04 3.60
CA TYR A 637 18.86 -17.97 4.60
C TYR A 637 19.54 -17.71 5.95
N ILE A 638 18.75 -17.36 6.96
CA ILE A 638 19.22 -17.05 8.30
C ILE A 638 18.24 -17.66 9.31
N ASN A 639 18.70 -17.94 10.53
CA ASN A 639 17.81 -18.30 11.64
C ASN A 639 17.50 -17.05 12.48
N ARG A 640 16.44 -17.12 13.30
CA ARG A 640 15.99 -15.96 14.09
C ARG A 640 17.09 -15.40 15.01
N ASN A 641 17.80 -16.27 15.73
CA ASN A 641 18.80 -15.85 16.73
C ASN A 641 19.98 -15.14 16.08
N GLU A 642 20.44 -15.61 14.91
CA GLU A 642 21.51 -14.97 14.16
C GLU A 642 21.08 -13.59 13.65
N LEU A 643 19.83 -13.44 13.21
CA LEU A 643 19.28 -12.14 12.80
C LEU A 643 19.23 -11.16 13.97
N GLU A 644 18.77 -11.60 15.14
CA GLU A 644 18.75 -10.82 16.37
C GLU A 644 20.16 -10.38 16.79
N LEU A 645 21.12 -11.30 16.80
CA LEU A 645 22.51 -11.00 17.16
C LEU A 645 23.13 -9.96 16.21
N ASN A 646 22.91 -10.11 14.90
CA ASN A 646 23.41 -9.18 13.90
C ASN A 646 22.78 -7.78 14.04
N PHE A 647 21.48 -7.72 14.34
CA PHE A 647 20.77 -6.47 14.56
C PHE A 647 21.23 -5.77 15.85
N SER A 648 21.30 -6.50 16.97
CA SER A 648 21.80 -5.94 18.24
C SER A 648 23.24 -5.44 18.12
N ALA A 649 24.11 -6.17 17.42
CA ALA A 649 25.48 -5.74 17.16
C ALA A 649 25.57 -4.47 16.30
N PHE A 650 24.59 -4.24 15.42
CA PHE A 650 24.49 -3.00 14.65
C PHE A 650 24.07 -1.83 15.54
N VAL A 651 23.03 -2.01 16.36
CA VAL A 651 22.54 -0.98 17.29
C VAL A 651 23.63 -0.55 18.28
N HIS A 652 24.37 -1.51 18.85
CA HIS A 652 25.45 -1.22 19.80
C HIS A 652 26.66 -0.49 19.21
N LYS A 653 26.90 -0.59 17.90
CA LYS A 653 28.07 0.04 17.26
C LYS A 653 27.91 1.54 16.98
N GLY A 654 26.70 2.10 17.13
CA GLY A 654 26.43 3.51 16.89
C GLY A 654 26.57 3.95 15.42
N ASP A 655 25.98 5.11 15.11
CA ASP A 655 25.75 5.69 13.77
C ASP A 655 27.03 6.00 12.95
N ASP A 656 28.23 5.86 13.52
CA ASP A 656 29.51 6.26 12.90
C ASP A 656 29.84 5.49 11.61
N SER A 657 29.36 4.25 11.45
CA SER A 657 29.58 3.49 10.21
C SER A 657 28.60 3.82 9.09
N ILE A 658 27.44 4.42 9.42
CA ILE A 658 26.42 4.79 8.44
C ILE A 658 26.73 6.18 7.85
N LEU A 659 27.38 7.06 8.63
CA LEU A 659 27.79 8.39 8.19
C LEU A 659 28.96 8.40 7.18
N VAL A 660 29.85 7.40 7.21
CA VAL A 660 31.03 7.37 6.33
C VAL A 660 30.69 7.03 4.87
N ASP A 661 29.64 6.23 4.64
CA ASP A 661 29.11 5.96 3.28
C ASP A 661 28.05 7.00 2.82
N ARG A 662 27.67 7.94 3.70
CA ARG A 662 26.65 8.99 3.47
C ARG A 662 27.18 10.29 2.86
N LYS A 663 28.48 10.45 2.56
CA LYS A 663 28.95 11.66 1.86
C LYS A 663 28.14 11.83 0.57
N PRO A 664 27.25 12.83 0.48
CA PRO A 664 26.39 12.99 -0.67
C PRO A 664 27.26 13.49 -1.82
N PHE A 665 27.09 12.88 -2.98
CA PHE A 665 27.58 13.40 -4.27
C PHE A 665 27.02 14.80 -4.62
N GLN A 666 26.20 15.40 -3.76
CA GLN A 666 25.60 16.72 -4.00
C GLN A 666 26.63 17.83 -4.11
N ASN A 667 27.77 17.76 -3.40
CA ASN A 667 28.76 18.84 -3.44
C ASN A 667 29.52 18.93 -4.78
N ASP A 668 29.47 17.90 -5.63
CA ASP A 668 30.13 17.92 -6.95
C ASP A 668 29.12 18.08 -8.11
N LEU A 669 27.81 17.97 -7.86
CA LEU A 669 26.76 18.05 -8.88
C LEU A 669 26.09 19.43 -8.97
N PHE A 670 26.18 20.23 -7.90
CA PHE A 670 25.84 21.64 -7.90
C PHE A 670 27.15 22.41 -7.71
N GLY A 671 27.91 22.57 -8.79
CA GLY A 671 29.00 23.54 -8.78
C GLY A 671 28.41 24.93 -8.60
N ASP A 672 28.92 25.65 -7.60
CA ASP A 672 28.92 27.11 -7.62
C ASP A 672 29.72 27.62 -8.83
#